data_AF-A0A651EDZ9-F1
#
_entry.id   AF-A0A651EDZ9-F1
#
_cell.length_a   1.000
_cell.length_b   1.000
_cell.length_c   1.000
_cell.angle_alpha   90.00
_cell.angle_beta   90.00
_cell.angle_gamma   90.00
#
_symmetry.space_group_name_H-M   'P 1'
#
loop_
_entity.id
_entity.type
_entity.pdbx_description
1 polymer ?
#
loop_
_entity_poly.entity_id
_entity_poly.type
_entity_poly.pdbx_seq_one_letter_code
_entity_poly.pdbx_strand_id
1 'polypeptide(L)'
;MGMVAIACLWAGGVLATSPAVLSRYAIAQQSDFNRPDYYPVQQAVDATLYQPVADWVGRLILPERGQVDQDAGDWVWLEILNAPDPAWVGRQARLEWQDRPDLAAYLQTVTQPIAFTDETRQSIQAGNVHPERLDGWPQVGPLQSLAGAHPQDDVIVALPSGELLQTGEQPVLQVAEMPTQVVGRYYGLVQVLGPSPSAEDRPDRCPPGPPCTSDLVQVRHYNPSAGRFDGPVETVRIPQVLPAYGIFQSTPHQLHQSPAGQAGWYIYGAQNAEGVFVVQAIAPRSLLRYEPERLTSEQRWVGRDRPHNYVNFRNWQDTSRRKGTVQTAWLHRTQQDPDFQEGDRFLVVHVFGGIGGERAETPAVLGTVTGHFAYGTARLIRDHFTDELRFQVDYFQVYSHNPNGIIAGAIAWESYMGDLQTGWLGTRPVSDVLIKLDAVTEDYHFGDARLSVMDELDRQLQIMMARYRTGDGTGAAIVTPAQSCVQDSSQALYKTIQTITQQVSTTPAIQQWLREHPNDPQTQRFQRLVQVGDRLRQELVPVGIVRPDWQHNADAIAGAQPTFQRHNNLVTQLLSWRTIMPRVAYDQLVNSFLEQGAGVWVLRTNQVGGWDATIAPLAPTELFGRYWVIPTLFSRAIESLRRPTAADLGIAFLGLIVYGAIALPLGWRLGFLPTPSLKRTPLSALQCLRVALVALVVPALLEEVIFRVLLLPHPGEAVRGETFLLWTLLSVGLFVLYHPLNGLTLFRQGAVTFRQPAFLLLSAWLGLVCTAVYAVTGSLWAIALVHWVVVVVWLLALGGYERLYSQVGGHA
;
A
#
# COMPACT_ATOMS: atom_id res chain seq x y z
N MET A 1 23.81 20.14 33.91
CA MET A 1 23.12 21.43 33.73
C MET A 1 23.30 21.84 32.29
N GLY A 2 22.21 22.02 31.55
CA GLY A 2 22.24 22.31 30.10
C GLY A 2 21.25 21.48 29.27
N MET A 3 20.07 21.18 29.81
CA MET A 3 18.85 20.94 29.03
C MET A 3 18.02 22.22 29.14
N VAL A 4 17.14 22.48 28.16
CA VAL A 4 16.31 23.69 27.95
C VAL A 4 16.93 24.69 26.96
N ALA A 5 16.79 24.39 25.66
CA ALA A 5 16.77 25.40 24.57
C ALA A 5 16.30 24.82 23.22
N ILE A 6 15.29 23.94 23.15
CA ILE A 6 14.52 23.66 21.91
C ILE A 6 13.05 23.40 22.31
N ALA A 7 12.43 24.41 22.90
CA ALA A 7 11.00 24.47 23.18
C ALA A 7 10.68 25.95 23.43
N CYS A 8 10.47 26.71 22.35
CA CYS A 8 9.79 28.02 22.31
C CYS A 8 10.03 28.69 20.94
N LEU A 9 9.41 28.15 19.88
CA LEU A 9 9.08 28.88 18.65
C LEU A 9 7.66 28.52 18.17
N TRP A 10 6.76 28.28 19.13
CA TRP A 10 5.33 28.11 18.91
C TRP A 10 4.58 28.91 19.96
N ALA A 11 4.38 30.21 19.71
CA ALA A 11 3.28 31.03 20.18
C ALA A 11 3.58 32.51 19.88
N GLY A 12 2.66 33.18 19.18
CA GLY A 12 2.63 34.64 19.09
C GLY A 12 2.92 35.23 17.72
N GLY A 13 2.33 34.66 16.65
CA GLY A 13 2.11 35.39 15.41
C GLY A 13 0.64 35.76 15.30
N VAL A 14 0.32 37.05 15.32
CA VAL A 14 -1.01 37.59 15.01
C VAL A 14 -1.50 36.92 13.72
N LEU A 15 -2.70 36.34 13.77
CA LEU A 15 -3.37 35.66 12.65
C LEU A 15 -3.61 36.65 11.51
N ALA A 16 -2.60 36.81 10.64
CA ALA A 16 -2.86 37.15 9.27
C ALA A 16 -3.58 35.94 8.67
N THR A 17 -4.87 36.06 8.40
CA THR A 17 -5.63 35.11 7.60
C THR A 17 -4.89 34.95 6.28
N SER A 18 -4.09 33.90 6.16
CA SER A 18 -3.47 33.57 4.88
C SER A 18 -4.62 33.28 3.91
N PRO A 19 -4.57 33.79 2.67
CA PRO A 19 -5.64 33.54 1.70
C PRO A 19 -5.82 32.03 1.52
N ALA A 20 -7.08 31.58 1.42
CA ALA A 20 -7.39 30.17 1.22
C ALA A 20 -6.68 29.63 -0.02
N VAL A 21 -6.00 28.50 0.14
CA VAL A 21 -5.31 27.84 -0.98
C VAL A 21 -6.36 27.11 -1.81
N LEU A 22 -6.51 27.45 -3.09
CA LEU A 22 -7.42 26.72 -3.98
C LEU A 22 -6.97 25.27 -4.12
N SER A 23 -7.90 24.32 -3.99
CA SER A 23 -7.64 22.90 -4.24
C SER A 23 -7.33 22.64 -5.72
N ARG A 24 -6.65 21.53 -6.02
CA ARG A 24 -6.41 21.10 -7.41
C ARG A 24 -7.73 20.82 -8.13
N TYR A 25 -8.70 20.24 -7.42
CA TYR A 25 -10.08 20.07 -7.89
C TYR A 25 -10.71 21.43 -8.31
N ALA A 26 -10.63 22.45 -7.46
CA ALA A 26 -11.19 23.77 -7.77
C ALA A 26 -10.50 24.45 -8.96
N ILE A 27 -9.20 24.21 -9.15
CA ILE A 27 -8.46 24.67 -10.35
C ILE A 27 -8.94 23.92 -11.58
N ALA A 28 -9.10 22.59 -11.51
CA ALA A 28 -9.60 21.78 -12.62
C ALA A 28 -11.01 22.23 -13.04
N GLN A 29 -11.91 22.47 -12.09
CA GLN A 29 -13.29 22.92 -12.33
C GLN A 29 -13.42 24.31 -12.98
N GLN A 30 -12.32 25.05 -13.17
CA GLN A 30 -12.32 26.28 -13.96
C GLN A 30 -12.47 26.03 -15.47
N SER A 31 -12.09 24.84 -15.93
CA SER A 31 -12.29 24.43 -17.32
C SER A 31 -13.70 23.86 -17.49
N ASP A 32 -14.39 24.30 -18.53
CA ASP A 32 -15.77 23.91 -18.85
C ASP A 32 -15.93 22.40 -19.06
N PHE A 33 -15.02 21.77 -19.80
CA PHE A 33 -15.02 20.33 -20.10
C PHE A 33 -14.88 19.41 -18.88
N ASN A 34 -14.66 19.96 -17.68
CA ASN A 34 -14.64 19.21 -16.42
C ASN A 34 -15.98 19.24 -15.69
N ARG A 35 -16.96 19.99 -16.20
CA ARG A 35 -18.28 20.13 -15.61
C ARG A 35 -19.29 19.23 -16.35
N PRO A 36 -20.19 18.55 -15.63
CA PRO A 36 -21.16 17.65 -16.26
C PRO A 36 -22.07 18.30 -17.31
N ASP A 37 -22.41 19.58 -17.12
CA ASP A 37 -23.29 20.37 -17.99
C ASP A 37 -22.67 20.71 -19.36
N TYR A 38 -21.35 20.54 -19.50
CA TYR A 38 -20.67 20.67 -20.79
C TYR A 38 -21.08 19.58 -21.80
N TYR A 39 -21.59 18.45 -21.31
CA TYR A 39 -21.92 17.27 -22.12
C TYR A 39 -23.44 17.09 -22.21
N PRO A 40 -24.07 17.25 -23.40
CA PRO A 40 -25.50 17.02 -23.57
C PRO A 40 -25.90 15.63 -23.07
N VAL A 41 -27.02 15.49 -22.35
CA VAL A 41 -27.41 14.18 -21.79
C VAL A 41 -27.77 13.19 -22.89
N GLN A 42 -28.56 13.63 -23.87
CA GLN A 42 -28.89 12.85 -25.06
C GLN A 42 -27.76 12.98 -26.08
N GLN A 43 -27.13 11.86 -26.44
CA GLN A 43 -26.03 11.81 -27.41
C GLN A 43 -26.25 10.68 -28.41
N ALA A 44 -25.74 10.87 -29.63
CA ALA A 44 -25.71 9.85 -30.67
C ALA A 44 -24.26 9.64 -31.10
N VAL A 45 -23.54 8.80 -30.37
CA VAL A 45 -22.19 8.35 -30.76
C VAL A 45 -22.29 7.21 -31.76
N ASP A 46 -21.33 7.12 -32.68
CA ASP A 46 -21.23 5.99 -33.60
C ASP A 46 -20.87 4.72 -32.82
N ALA A 47 -21.84 3.81 -32.69
CA ALA A 47 -21.70 2.55 -31.95
C ALA A 47 -20.66 1.59 -32.56
N THR A 48 -20.16 1.86 -33.78
CA THR A 48 -19.04 1.11 -34.38
C THR A 48 -17.68 1.61 -33.90
N LEU A 49 -17.62 2.84 -33.39
CA LEU A 49 -16.39 3.51 -32.93
C LEU A 49 -16.30 3.59 -31.41
N TYR A 50 -17.45 3.67 -30.75
CA TYR A 50 -17.58 3.89 -29.31
C TYR A 50 -18.55 2.91 -28.66
N GLN A 51 -18.24 2.50 -27.43
CA GLN A 51 -19.12 1.67 -26.60
C GLN A 51 -19.36 2.36 -25.25
N PRO A 52 -20.55 2.20 -24.64
CA PRO A 52 -20.76 2.63 -23.25
C PRO A 52 -19.74 2.01 -22.29
N VAL A 53 -19.35 2.77 -21.25
CA VAL A 53 -18.39 2.27 -20.23
C VAL A 53 -19.00 1.17 -19.35
N ALA A 54 -20.32 1.19 -19.14
CA ALA A 54 -21.10 0.16 -18.46
C ALA A 54 -22.56 0.23 -18.90
N ASP A 55 -23.33 -0.82 -18.61
CA ASP A 55 -24.76 -0.88 -18.91
C ASP A 55 -25.52 0.28 -18.26
N TRP A 56 -25.29 0.51 -16.97
CA TRP A 56 -25.87 1.61 -16.21
C TRP A 56 -24.77 2.58 -15.79
N VAL A 57 -24.85 3.80 -16.32
CA VAL A 57 -23.96 4.90 -15.95
C VAL A 57 -24.82 6.09 -15.56
N GLY A 58 -24.51 6.74 -14.45
CA GLY A 58 -25.26 7.91 -14.03
C GLY A 58 -24.47 8.86 -13.15
N ARG A 59 -24.96 10.09 -13.11
CA ARG A 59 -24.43 11.13 -12.23
C ARG A 59 -25.22 11.11 -10.93
N LEU A 60 -24.50 11.00 -9.81
CA LEU A 60 -25.09 11.08 -8.49
C LEU A 60 -25.45 12.53 -8.17
N ILE A 61 -26.68 12.73 -7.72
CA ILE A 61 -27.19 14.01 -7.27
C ILE A 61 -27.58 13.84 -5.80
N LEU A 62 -26.94 14.61 -4.93
CA LEU A 62 -27.25 14.60 -3.50
C LEU A 62 -28.67 15.18 -3.29
N PRO A 63 -29.57 14.49 -2.60
CA PRO A 63 -30.91 15.03 -2.32
C PRO A 63 -30.82 16.26 -1.42
N GLU A 64 -31.82 17.14 -1.53
CA GLU A 64 -31.93 18.26 -0.61
C GLU A 64 -32.24 17.76 0.80
N ARG A 65 -31.70 18.44 1.82
CA ARG A 65 -31.91 18.04 3.23
C ARG A 65 -33.38 17.88 3.59
N GLY A 66 -34.25 18.77 3.10
CA GLY A 66 -35.69 18.69 3.34
C GLY A 66 -36.37 17.46 2.74
N GLN A 67 -35.82 16.86 1.68
CA GLN A 67 -36.30 15.60 1.10
C GLN A 67 -35.93 14.42 2.00
N VAL A 68 -34.70 14.40 2.51
CA VAL A 68 -34.22 13.35 3.42
C VAL A 68 -34.93 13.41 4.78
N ASP A 69 -35.27 14.61 5.26
CA ASP A 69 -36.05 14.79 6.49
C ASP A 69 -37.49 14.24 6.36
N GLN A 70 -38.05 14.22 5.14
CA GLN A 70 -39.39 13.69 4.85
C GLN A 70 -39.38 12.17 4.62
N ASP A 71 -38.31 11.65 4.04
CA ASP A 71 -38.13 10.24 3.75
C ASP A 71 -36.71 9.79 4.14
N ALA A 72 -36.60 9.35 5.40
CA ALA A 72 -35.35 9.00 6.02
C ALA A 72 -34.77 7.70 5.44
N GLY A 73 -33.47 7.70 5.17
CA GLY A 73 -32.74 6.55 4.66
C GLY A 73 -31.49 6.98 3.92
N ASP A 74 -30.72 6.00 3.45
CA ASP A 74 -29.60 6.24 2.54
C ASP A 74 -30.05 6.00 1.10
N TRP A 75 -30.36 7.09 0.41
CA TRP A 75 -30.73 7.12 -1.00
C TRP A 75 -30.23 8.42 -1.63
N VAL A 76 -30.06 8.40 -2.96
CA VAL A 76 -29.64 9.55 -3.76
C VAL A 76 -30.40 9.59 -5.09
N TRP A 77 -30.39 10.73 -5.77
CA TRP A 77 -30.88 10.81 -7.13
C TRP A 77 -29.78 10.38 -8.11
N LEU A 78 -30.17 9.69 -9.17
CA LEU A 78 -29.31 9.29 -10.27
C LEU A 78 -29.85 9.89 -11.56
N GLU A 79 -29.11 10.82 -12.17
CA GLU A 79 -29.36 11.21 -13.56
C GLU A 79 -28.75 10.14 -14.47
N ILE A 80 -29.61 9.44 -15.20
CA ILE A 80 -29.21 8.30 -16.03
C ILE A 80 -28.54 8.82 -17.30
N LEU A 81 -27.25 8.52 -17.44
CA LEU A 81 -26.42 8.93 -18.58
C LEU A 81 -26.26 7.80 -19.62
N ASN A 82 -26.34 6.54 -19.18
CA ASN A 82 -26.45 5.36 -20.03
C ASN A 82 -27.33 4.31 -19.35
N ALA A 83 -28.12 3.60 -20.14
CA ALA A 83 -28.95 2.48 -19.71
C ALA A 83 -29.11 1.47 -20.85
N PRO A 84 -29.39 0.18 -20.56
CA PRO A 84 -29.67 -0.83 -21.60
C PRO A 84 -30.86 -0.46 -22.50
N ASP A 85 -31.88 0.18 -21.93
CA ASP A 85 -32.98 0.78 -22.69
C ASP A 85 -32.76 2.31 -22.78
N PRO A 86 -32.48 2.84 -23.99
CA PRO A 86 -32.22 4.27 -24.20
C PRO A 86 -33.35 5.19 -23.76
N ALA A 87 -34.59 4.69 -23.60
CA ALA A 87 -35.72 5.49 -23.13
C ALA A 87 -35.54 6.03 -21.69
N TRP A 88 -34.62 5.45 -20.92
CA TRP A 88 -34.27 5.91 -19.57
C TRP A 88 -33.21 7.00 -19.54
N VAL A 89 -32.42 7.17 -20.60
CA VAL A 89 -31.36 8.19 -20.64
C VAL A 89 -31.98 9.57 -20.48
N GLY A 90 -31.40 10.38 -19.59
CA GLY A 90 -31.89 11.70 -19.21
C GLY A 90 -33.03 11.73 -18.19
N ARG A 91 -33.52 10.57 -17.75
CA ARG A 91 -34.43 10.51 -16.61
C ARG A 91 -33.65 10.52 -15.30
N GLN A 92 -34.31 11.01 -14.24
CA GLN A 92 -33.84 10.85 -12.88
C GLN A 92 -34.52 9.64 -12.24
N ALA A 93 -33.74 8.80 -11.58
CA ALA A 93 -34.20 7.69 -10.77
C ALA A 93 -33.72 7.85 -9.33
N ARG A 94 -34.49 7.33 -8.38
CA ARG A 94 -34.01 7.15 -7.02
C ARG A 94 -33.10 5.93 -6.98
N LEU A 95 -31.87 6.10 -6.52
CA LEU A 95 -30.93 5.02 -6.26
C LEU A 95 -30.94 4.70 -4.76
N GLU A 96 -31.23 3.45 -4.42
CA GLU A 96 -31.30 3.00 -3.04
C GLU A 96 -30.77 1.56 -2.88
N TRP A 97 -30.64 1.11 -1.63
CA TRP A 97 -30.18 -0.23 -1.30
C TRP A 97 -31.32 -1.26 -1.40
N GLN A 98 -30.99 -2.47 -1.84
CA GLN A 98 -31.90 -3.61 -1.74
C GLN A 98 -32.22 -3.92 -0.26
N ASP A 99 -33.45 -4.36 0.00
CA ASP A 99 -33.88 -4.79 1.34
C ASP A 99 -33.33 -6.18 1.66
N ARG A 100 -32.13 -6.23 2.25
CA ARG A 100 -31.45 -7.46 2.66
C ARG A 100 -30.85 -7.34 4.07
N PRO A 101 -30.91 -8.39 4.90
CA PRO A 101 -30.37 -8.35 6.27
C PRO A 101 -28.87 -8.05 6.35
N ASP A 102 -28.08 -8.53 5.39
CA ASP A 102 -26.63 -8.30 5.39
C ASP A 102 -26.28 -6.85 4.99
N LEU A 103 -27.09 -6.22 4.14
CA LEU A 103 -26.96 -4.80 3.81
C LEU A 103 -27.41 -3.91 4.97
N ALA A 104 -28.51 -4.26 5.64
CA ALA A 104 -28.97 -3.52 6.82
C ALA A 104 -27.88 -3.43 7.91
N ALA A 105 -27.16 -4.53 8.17
CA ALA A 105 -26.03 -4.55 9.11
C ALA A 105 -24.86 -3.66 8.65
N TYR A 106 -24.53 -3.70 7.36
CA TYR A 106 -23.52 -2.82 6.76
C TYR A 106 -23.92 -1.34 6.92
N LEU A 107 -25.13 -0.97 6.50
CA LEU A 107 -25.63 0.41 6.58
C LEU A 107 -25.66 0.92 8.01
N GLN A 108 -26.10 0.10 8.97
CA GLN A 108 -26.07 0.45 10.38
C GLN A 108 -24.65 0.72 10.88
N THR A 109 -23.65 0.00 10.37
CA THR A 109 -22.25 0.14 10.79
C THR A 109 -21.61 1.44 10.30
N VAL A 110 -21.99 1.91 9.10
CA VAL A 110 -21.31 3.04 8.43
C VAL A 110 -22.12 4.34 8.39
N THR A 111 -23.42 4.28 8.68
CA THR A 111 -24.29 5.47 8.73
C THR A 111 -24.04 6.24 10.01
N GLN A 112 -23.69 7.52 9.89
CA GLN A 112 -23.34 8.34 11.03
C GLN A 112 -23.68 9.82 10.82
N PRO A 113 -23.89 10.61 11.88
CA PRO A 113 -23.98 12.06 11.78
C PRO A 113 -22.65 12.65 11.29
N ILE A 114 -22.72 13.73 10.53
CA ILE A 114 -21.54 14.50 10.13
C ILE A 114 -21.59 15.88 10.79
N ALA A 115 -20.53 16.24 11.50
CA ALA A 115 -20.35 17.57 12.08
C ALA A 115 -18.87 17.97 11.99
N PHE A 116 -18.59 19.06 11.29
CA PHE A 116 -17.22 19.49 11.03
C PHE A 116 -16.53 20.02 12.28
N THR A 117 -15.35 19.50 12.53
CA THR A 117 -14.43 19.98 13.58
C THR A 117 -13.59 21.15 13.08
N ASP A 118 -12.89 21.83 13.99
CA ASP A 118 -11.94 22.88 13.60
C ASP A 118 -10.78 22.34 12.77
N GLU A 119 -10.39 21.08 12.98
CA GLU A 119 -9.36 20.38 12.20
C GLU A 119 -9.83 20.17 10.75
N THR A 120 -11.10 19.80 10.54
CA THR A 120 -11.73 19.73 9.22
C THR A 120 -11.72 21.09 8.52
N ARG A 121 -12.11 22.16 9.23
CA ARG A 121 -12.10 23.53 8.68
C ARG A 121 -10.69 23.99 8.30
N GLN A 122 -9.67 23.65 9.09
CA GLN A 122 -8.27 23.94 8.76
C GLN A 122 -7.80 23.17 7.53
N SER A 123 -8.20 21.90 7.39
CA SER A 123 -7.90 21.09 6.20
C SER A 123 -8.51 21.67 4.92
N ILE A 124 -9.74 22.19 5.00
CA ILE A 124 -10.39 22.92 3.89
C ILE A 124 -9.60 24.17 3.53
N GLN A 125 -9.20 24.97 4.52
CA GLN A 125 -8.38 26.18 4.30
C GLN A 125 -7.01 25.87 3.68
N ALA A 126 -6.47 24.68 3.95
CA ALA A 126 -5.24 24.16 3.35
C ALA A 126 -5.43 23.64 1.90
N GLY A 127 -6.64 23.69 1.35
CA GLY A 127 -6.95 23.34 -0.03
C GLY A 127 -7.30 21.88 -0.26
N ASN A 128 -7.73 21.14 0.77
CA ASN A 128 -8.31 19.80 0.60
C ASN A 128 -9.82 19.88 0.32
N VAL A 129 -10.33 18.95 -0.48
CA VAL A 129 -11.77 18.82 -0.77
C VAL A 129 -12.43 17.98 0.31
N HIS A 130 -13.56 18.46 0.85
CA HIS A 130 -14.33 17.83 1.92
C HIS A 130 -15.84 17.79 1.58
N PRO A 131 -16.64 16.91 2.23
CA PRO A 131 -18.08 16.79 2.00
C PRO A 131 -18.88 17.94 2.65
N GLU A 132 -18.58 19.20 2.27
CA GLU A 132 -19.14 20.41 2.89
C GLU A 132 -20.67 20.44 2.85
N ARG A 133 -21.28 19.86 1.81
CA ARG A 133 -22.75 19.78 1.64
C ARG A 133 -23.44 18.88 2.68
N LEU A 134 -22.67 18.04 3.37
CA LEU A 134 -23.14 17.10 4.38
C LEU A 134 -22.87 17.57 5.82
N ASP A 135 -22.24 18.72 6.03
CA ASP A 135 -22.01 19.25 7.38
C ASP A 135 -23.33 19.51 8.12
N GLY A 136 -23.45 18.97 9.33
CA GLY A 136 -24.64 19.05 10.17
C GLY A 136 -25.79 18.12 9.78
N TRP A 137 -25.57 17.14 8.89
CA TRP A 137 -26.55 16.09 8.60
C TRP A 137 -26.59 15.05 9.74
N PRO A 138 -27.78 14.64 10.22
CA PRO A 138 -27.91 13.79 11.41
C PRO A 138 -27.65 12.30 11.11
N GLN A 139 -27.83 11.86 9.87
CA GLN A 139 -27.58 10.51 9.39
C GLN A 139 -27.11 10.63 7.94
N VAL A 140 -25.88 10.17 7.67
CA VAL A 140 -25.32 10.13 6.33
C VAL A 140 -24.87 8.72 6.04
N GLY A 141 -25.49 8.09 5.06
CA GLY A 141 -25.13 6.75 4.62
C GLY A 141 -24.08 6.72 3.50
N PRO A 142 -23.70 5.52 3.04
CA PRO A 142 -22.65 5.33 2.06
C PRO A 142 -22.97 5.89 0.66
N LEU A 143 -24.22 5.90 0.20
CA LEU A 143 -24.61 6.54 -1.08
C LEU A 143 -24.57 8.07 -0.97
N GLN A 144 -25.16 8.62 0.09
CA GLN A 144 -25.16 10.06 0.35
C GLN A 144 -23.74 10.61 0.51
N SER A 145 -22.88 9.90 1.26
CA SER A 145 -21.48 10.30 1.42
C SER A 145 -20.67 10.24 0.13
N LEU A 146 -21.02 9.36 -0.82
CA LEU A 146 -20.40 9.31 -2.14
C LEU A 146 -20.88 10.49 -3.00
N ALA A 147 -22.19 10.72 -3.09
CA ALA A 147 -22.78 11.82 -3.86
C ALA A 147 -22.37 13.21 -3.34
N GLY A 148 -22.31 13.37 -2.00
CA GLY A 148 -21.98 14.61 -1.32
C GLY A 148 -20.50 14.86 -1.09
N ALA A 149 -19.60 14.00 -1.61
CA ALA A 149 -18.16 14.08 -1.35
C ALA A 149 -17.51 15.35 -1.93
N HIS A 150 -18.04 15.86 -3.05
CA HIS A 150 -17.59 17.08 -3.70
C HIS A 150 -18.52 18.27 -3.41
N PRO A 151 -18.05 19.52 -3.64
CA PRO A 151 -18.90 20.71 -3.55
C PRO A 151 -20.03 20.76 -4.57
N GLN A 152 -20.00 19.94 -5.62
CA GLN A 152 -20.97 19.91 -6.72
C GLN A 152 -21.36 18.47 -7.05
N ASP A 153 -22.50 18.27 -7.72
CA ASP A 153 -22.96 16.96 -8.19
C ASP A 153 -22.26 16.57 -9.49
N ASP A 154 -20.99 16.17 -9.40
CA ASP A 154 -20.13 15.80 -10.53
C ASP A 154 -19.60 14.35 -10.47
N VAL A 155 -20.04 13.58 -9.47
CA VAL A 155 -19.64 12.18 -9.31
C VAL A 155 -20.43 11.30 -10.28
N ILE A 156 -19.71 10.68 -11.24
CA ILE A 156 -20.26 9.71 -12.18
C ILE A 156 -19.92 8.30 -11.72
N VAL A 157 -20.91 7.42 -11.74
CA VAL A 157 -20.76 6.02 -11.33
C VAL A 157 -21.30 5.06 -12.37
N ALA A 158 -20.64 3.91 -12.46
CA ALA A 158 -21.23 2.70 -13.03
C ALA A 158 -21.91 1.91 -11.91
N LEU A 159 -23.14 1.45 -12.17
CA LEU A 159 -23.86 0.61 -11.22
C LEU A 159 -23.50 -0.86 -11.45
N PRO A 160 -23.38 -1.67 -10.37
CA PRO A 160 -23.38 -3.13 -10.50
C PRO A 160 -24.70 -3.60 -11.11
N SER A 161 -24.76 -4.84 -11.59
CA SER A 161 -26.02 -5.44 -12.07
C SER A 161 -27.09 -5.32 -10.98
N GLY A 162 -28.12 -4.50 -11.23
CA GLY A 162 -29.15 -4.14 -10.27
C GLY A 162 -30.55 -4.41 -10.80
N GLU A 163 -31.53 -4.38 -9.90
CA GLU A 163 -32.94 -4.55 -10.25
C GLU A 163 -33.58 -3.17 -10.44
N LEU A 164 -34.07 -2.90 -11.65
CA LEU A 164 -34.89 -1.71 -11.92
C LEU A 164 -36.33 -2.02 -11.50
N LEU A 165 -36.78 -1.37 -10.44
CA LEU A 165 -38.16 -1.46 -9.98
C LEU A 165 -38.92 -0.23 -10.47
N GLN A 166 -39.95 -0.46 -11.28
CA GLN A 166 -40.86 0.61 -11.67
C GLN A 166 -41.96 0.76 -10.61
N THR A 167 -41.72 1.65 -9.64
CA THR A 167 -42.69 1.97 -8.58
C THR A 167 -43.29 3.36 -8.80
N GLY A 168 -44.49 3.44 -9.37
CA GLY A 168 -45.20 4.71 -9.58
C GLY A 168 -44.67 5.55 -10.75
N GLU A 169 -44.70 6.89 -10.62
CA GLU A 169 -44.23 7.82 -11.66
C GLU A 169 -42.70 8.01 -11.67
N GLN A 170 -42.00 7.76 -10.56
CA GLN A 170 -40.55 7.88 -10.45
C GLN A 170 -39.88 6.50 -10.40
N PRO A 171 -38.91 6.22 -11.28
CA PRO A 171 -38.21 4.93 -11.27
C PRO A 171 -37.29 4.78 -10.06
N VAL A 172 -37.20 3.56 -9.53
CA VAL A 172 -36.30 3.20 -8.43
C VAL A 172 -35.31 2.15 -8.91
N LEU A 173 -34.03 2.41 -8.70
CA LEU A 173 -32.92 1.50 -8.97
C LEU A 173 -32.38 0.97 -7.64
N GLN A 174 -32.43 -0.34 -7.44
CA GLN A 174 -31.94 -0.96 -6.22
C GLN A 174 -30.61 -1.68 -6.46
N VAL A 175 -29.61 -1.33 -5.65
CA VAL A 175 -28.26 -1.93 -5.70
C VAL A 175 -27.95 -2.74 -4.44
N ALA A 176 -27.17 -3.81 -4.62
CA ALA A 176 -26.68 -4.64 -3.52
C ALA A 176 -25.22 -4.33 -3.15
N GLU A 177 -24.53 -3.53 -3.95
CA GLU A 177 -23.11 -3.23 -3.81
C GLU A 177 -22.88 -1.75 -4.08
N MET A 178 -21.79 -1.21 -3.54
CA MET A 178 -21.42 0.18 -3.78
C MET A 178 -21.19 0.43 -5.29
N PRO A 179 -21.73 1.53 -5.85
CA PRO A 179 -21.39 1.96 -7.20
C PRO A 179 -19.88 2.21 -7.37
N THR A 180 -19.36 1.93 -8.56
CA THR A 180 -17.96 2.19 -8.91
C THR A 180 -17.84 3.54 -9.59
N GLN A 181 -16.94 4.39 -9.12
CA GLN A 181 -16.67 5.69 -9.74
C GLN A 181 -16.00 5.49 -11.11
N VAL A 182 -16.57 6.10 -12.15
CA VAL A 182 -16.12 6.01 -13.55
C VAL A 182 -15.99 7.40 -14.15
N VAL A 183 -15.35 7.48 -15.33
CA VAL A 183 -15.12 8.72 -16.08
C VAL A 183 -15.59 8.54 -17.51
N GLY A 184 -16.21 9.59 -18.07
CA GLY A 184 -16.83 9.52 -19.38
C GLY A 184 -18.10 8.67 -19.39
N ARG A 185 -18.74 8.63 -20.57
CA ARG A 185 -19.94 7.82 -20.82
C ARG A 185 -19.67 6.70 -21.81
N TYR A 186 -18.75 6.97 -22.74
CA TYR A 186 -18.33 6.06 -23.78
C TYR A 186 -16.82 5.94 -23.82
N TYR A 187 -16.34 4.84 -24.39
CA TYR A 187 -14.93 4.66 -24.69
C TYR A 187 -14.74 4.10 -26.10
N GLY A 188 -13.59 4.39 -26.70
CA GLY A 188 -13.18 3.93 -28.02
C GLY A 188 -11.71 3.49 -28.02
N LEU A 189 -11.32 2.67 -29.00
CA LEU A 189 -9.93 2.24 -29.18
C LEU A 189 -9.31 2.91 -30.40
N VAL A 190 -8.27 3.71 -30.19
CA VAL A 190 -7.70 4.57 -31.23
C VAL A 190 -6.18 4.57 -31.28
N GLN A 191 -5.63 4.96 -32.43
CA GLN A 191 -4.27 5.43 -32.55
C GLN A 191 -4.28 6.96 -32.66
N VAL A 192 -3.50 7.64 -31.83
CA VAL A 192 -3.38 9.10 -31.86
C VAL A 192 -2.40 9.49 -32.97
N LEU A 193 -2.88 10.25 -33.97
CA LEU A 193 -2.07 10.64 -35.14
C LEU A 193 -1.30 11.95 -34.90
N GLY A 194 -1.83 12.83 -34.05
CA GLY A 194 -1.25 14.14 -33.75
C GLY A 194 -2.29 15.26 -33.80
N PRO A 195 -1.89 16.52 -33.54
CA PRO A 195 -2.80 17.67 -33.63
C PRO A 195 -3.46 17.76 -35.01
N SER A 196 -4.72 18.16 -35.04
CA SER A 196 -5.48 18.26 -36.28
C SER A 196 -4.88 19.32 -37.21
N PRO A 197 -4.74 19.05 -38.51
CA PRO A 197 -4.21 20.02 -39.48
C PRO A 197 -5.02 21.31 -39.57
N SER A 198 -6.31 21.26 -39.24
CA SER A 198 -7.23 22.40 -39.25
C SER A 198 -7.28 23.15 -37.92
N ALA A 199 -6.49 22.74 -36.93
CA ALA A 199 -6.53 23.34 -35.60
C ALA A 199 -5.65 24.59 -35.54
N GLU A 200 -6.29 25.76 -35.56
CA GLU A 200 -5.64 27.05 -35.40
C GLU A 200 -5.47 27.43 -33.93
N ASP A 201 -6.45 27.06 -33.09
CA ASP A 201 -6.46 27.36 -31.66
C ASP A 201 -5.49 26.49 -30.88
N ARG A 202 -4.70 27.15 -30.03
CA ARG A 202 -3.72 26.54 -29.14
C ARG A 202 -4.01 27.00 -27.71
N PRO A 203 -3.86 26.12 -26.72
CA PRO A 203 -4.05 26.50 -25.32
C PRO A 203 -2.99 27.53 -24.90
N ASP A 204 -3.39 28.48 -24.06
CA ASP A 204 -2.52 29.55 -23.55
C ASP A 204 -1.36 29.03 -22.70
N ARG A 205 -1.53 27.85 -22.09
CA ARG A 205 -0.58 27.24 -21.15
C ARG A 205 -0.41 25.76 -21.47
N CYS A 206 0.83 25.33 -21.59
CA CYS A 206 1.23 23.94 -21.73
C CYS A 206 2.61 23.71 -21.07
N PRO A 207 3.06 22.46 -20.93
CA PRO A 207 4.43 22.16 -20.50
C PRO A 207 5.49 22.86 -21.39
N PRO A 208 6.66 23.22 -20.85
CA PRO A 208 7.71 23.88 -21.63
C PRO A 208 8.27 22.98 -22.73
N GLY A 209 8.46 23.56 -23.92
CA GLY A 209 8.84 22.83 -25.14
C GLY A 209 8.45 23.61 -26.41
N PRO A 210 8.46 22.97 -27.60
CA PRO A 210 7.88 23.56 -28.81
C PRO A 210 6.44 24.02 -28.58
N PRO A 211 5.91 24.97 -29.38
CA PRO A 211 4.70 25.72 -29.05
C PRO A 211 3.51 24.79 -28.77
N CYS A 212 2.62 25.23 -27.88
CA CYS A 212 1.53 24.41 -27.37
C CYS A 212 0.79 23.67 -28.48
N THR A 213 0.65 22.35 -28.29
CA THR A 213 -0.11 21.47 -29.18
C THR A 213 -1.58 21.87 -29.08
N SER A 214 -2.30 21.89 -30.20
CA SER A 214 -3.75 22.06 -30.13
C SER A 214 -4.39 20.89 -29.38
N ASP A 215 -5.46 21.19 -28.66
CA ASP A 215 -6.27 20.20 -27.98
C ASP A 215 -7.16 19.41 -28.97
N LEU A 216 -7.30 19.88 -30.21
CA LEU A 216 -7.94 19.14 -31.29
C LEU A 216 -6.94 18.20 -31.95
N VAL A 217 -7.21 16.91 -31.88
CA VAL A 217 -6.28 15.83 -32.23
C VAL A 217 -6.96 14.89 -33.21
N GLN A 218 -6.25 14.52 -34.28
CA GLN A 218 -6.69 13.46 -35.17
C GLN A 218 -6.37 12.09 -34.56
N VAL A 219 -7.37 11.23 -34.55
CA VAL A 219 -7.27 9.84 -34.11
C VAL A 219 -7.75 8.92 -35.22
N ARG A 220 -7.19 7.72 -35.28
CA ARG A 220 -7.66 6.65 -36.16
C ARG A 220 -8.24 5.53 -35.32
N HIS A 221 -9.49 5.20 -35.59
CA HIS A 221 -10.17 4.12 -34.88
C HIS A 221 -9.64 2.75 -35.27
N TYR A 222 -9.67 1.83 -34.32
CA TYR A 222 -9.42 0.42 -34.57
C TYR A 222 -10.52 -0.14 -35.46
N ASN A 223 -10.15 -0.99 -36.42
CA ASN A 223 -11.08 -1.70 -37.27
C ASN A 223 -11.15 -3.16 -36.83
N PRO A 224 -12.24 -3.60 -36.16
CA PRO A 224 -12.40 -4.98 -35.71
C PRO A 224 -12.30 -5.99 -36.84
N SER A 225 -12.80 -5.66 -38.04
CA SER A 225 -12.78 -6.57 -39.19
C SER A 225 -11.38 -6.79 -39.77
N ALA A 226 -10.51 -5.79 -39.71
CA ALA A 226 -9.13 -5.87 -40.24
C ALA A 226 -8.08 -6.17 -39.16
N GLY A 227 -8.43 -6.10 -37.89
CA GLY A 227 -7.52 -6.36 -36.77
C GLY A 227 -6.42 -5.31 -36.59
N ARG A 228 -6.62 -4.07 -37.07
CA ARG A 228 -5.60 -3.00 -37.09
C ARG A 228 -6.20 -1.60 -37.10
N PHE A 229 -5.37 -0.58 -36.88
CA PHE A 229 -5.76 0.83 -36.96
C PHE A 229 -5.81 1.32 -38.42
N ASP A 230 -6.83 0.87 -39.16
CA ASP A 230 -7.17 1.36 -40.50
C ASP A 230 -8.65 1.79 -40.63
N GLY A 231 -9.32 2.00 -39.50
CA GLY A 231 -10.69 2.52 -39.44
C GLY A 231 -10.78 4.02 -39.75
N PRO A 232 -11.98 4.61 -39.55
CA PRO A 232 -12.22 6.03 -39.78
C PRO A 232 -11.24 6.93 -38.98
N VAL A 233 -10.88 8.06 -39.60
CA VAL A 233 -10.13 9.13 -38.93
C VAL A 233 -11.12 10.17 -38.43
N GLU A 234 -11.02 10.50 -37.15
CA GLU A 234 -11.87 11.46 -36.47
C GLU A 234 -11.01 12.57 -35.83
N THR A 235 -11.56 13.78 -35.72
CA THR A 235 -10.98 14.82 -34.87
C THR A 235 -11.68 14.81 -33.53
N VAL A 236 -10.94 14.49 -32.47
CA VAL A 236 -11.41 14.50 -31.08
C VAL A 236 -10.73 15.63 -30.33
N ARG A 237 -11.26 16.03 -29.17
CA ARG A 237 -10.58 16.94 -28.26
C ARG A 237 -9.89 16.16 -27.16
N ILE A 238 -8.57 16.26 -27.04
CA ILE A 238 -7.79 15.81 -25.88
C ILE A 238 -7.34 17.08 -25.13
N PRO A 239 -8.05 17.50 -24.08
CA PRO A 239 -7.82 18.81 -23.46
C PRO A 239 -6.42 18.97 -22.85
N GLN A 240 -5.82 20.13 -23.02
CA GLN A 240 -4.70 20.59 -22.20
C GLN A 240 -5.26 21.13 -20.88
N VAL A 241 -5.05 20.38 -19.81
CA VAL A 241 -5.56 20.73 -18.49
C VAL A 241 -4.81 21.92 -17.89
N LEU A 242 -5.44 22.60 -16.93
CA LEU A 242 -4.79 23.69 -16.20
C LEU A 242 -3.73 23.14 -15.23
N PRO A 243 -2.57 23.81 -15.09
CA PRO A 243 -1.56 23.38 -14.13
C PRO A 243 -1.97 23.78 -12.71
N ALA A 244 -1.88 22.84 -11.78
CA ALA A 244 -2.04 23.12 -10.36
C ALA A 244 -0.68 23.16 -9.66
N TYR A 245 -0.36 24.32 -9.07
CA TYR A 245 0.96 24.61 -8.48
C TYR A 245 2.13 24.32 -9.44
N GLY A 246 1.92 24.64 -10.72
CA GLY A 246 2.92 24.45 -11.77
C GLY A 246 3.00 23.03 -12.35
N ILE A 247 2.22 22.06 -11.87
CA ILE A 247 2.20 20.70 -12.42
C ILE A 247 0.91 20.47 -13.21
N PHE A 248 1.05 20.02 -14.46
CA PHE A 248 -0.06 19.55 -15.27
C PHE A 248 -0.37 18.10 -14.92
N GLN A 249 -1.63 17.77 -14.62
CA GLN A 249 -2.00 16.38 -14.30
C GLN A 249 -1.88 15.45 -15.52
N SER A 250 -2.18 15.99 -16.70
CA SER A 250 -1.96 15.36 -18.00
C SER A 250 -1.66 16.40 -19.08
N THR A 251 -1.23 15.96 -20.26
CA THR A 251 -1.03 16.86 -21.41
C THR A 251 -1.17 16.09 -22.73
N PRO A 252 -1.80 16.68 -23.77
CA PRO A 252 -1.74 16.12 -25.12
C PRO A 252 -0.34 16.26 -25.76
N HIS A 253 0.57 17.02 -25.13
CA HIS A 253 1.90 17.28 -25.65
C HIS A 253 2.69 15.97 -25.87
N GLN A 254 3.11 15.75 -27.12
CA GLN A 254 3.83 14.55 -27.59
C GLN A 254 3.12 13.21 -27.31
N LEU A 255 1.81 13.20 -27.02
CA LEU A 255 1.09 11.96 -26.73
C LEU A 255 1.13 10.96 -27.90
N HIS A 256 1.05 11.46 -29.15
CA HIS A 256 1.19 10.66 -30.38
C HIS A 256 2.57 10.01 -30.55
N GLN A 257 3.59 10.50 -29.85
CA GLN A 257 4.97 9.98 -29.88
C GLN A 257 5.25 9.02 -28.70
N SER A 258 4.29 8.89 -27.78
CA SER A 258 4.45 8.09 -26.56
C SER A 258 4.66 6.62 -26.89
N PRO A 259 5.76 5.99 -26.41
CA PRO A 259 5.97 4.55 -26.56
C PRO A 259 4.82 3.71 -26.00
N ALA A 260 4.18 4.16 -24.92
CA ALA A 260 3.01 3.51 -24.33
C ALA A 260 1.80 3.43 -25.28
N GLY A 261 1.74 4.31 -26.27
CA GLY A 261 0.67 4.41 -27.26
C GLY A 261 0.84 3.57 -28.51
N GLN A 262 1.96 2.85 -28.67
CA GLN A 262 2.26 2.13 -29.92
C GLN A 262 1.22 1.06 -30.26
N ALA A 263 0.65 0.41 -29.25
CA ALA A 263 -0.43 -0.58 -29.43
C ALA A 263 -1.84 0.04 -29.46
N GLY A 264 -1.93 1.38 -29.43
CA GLY A 264 -3.16 2.14 -29.31
C GLY A 264 -3.48 2.62 -27.90
N TRP A 265 -4.47 3.51 -27.82
CA TRP A 265 -5.03 4.08 -26.61
C TRP A 265 -6.52 3.79 -26.56
N TYR A 266 -7.00 3.38 -25.39
CA TYR A 266 -8.40 3.58 -25.06
C TYR A 266 -8.59 5.06 -24.70
N ILE A 267 -9.60 5.69 -25.28
CA ILE A 267 -10.04 7.05 -24.93
C ILE A 267 -11.44 6.96 -24.33
N TYR A 268 -11.66 7.61 -23.20
CA TYR A 268 -12.93 7.64 -22.47
C TYR A 268 -13.45 9.07 -22.45
N GLY A 269 -14.75 9.27 -22.66
CA GLY A 269 -15.30 10.61 -22.77
C GLY A 269 -16.76 10.64 -23.22
N ALA A 270 -17.15 11.78 -23.77
CA ALA A 270 -18.48 12.03 -24.32
C ALA A 270 -18.41 13.16 -25.35
N GLN A 271 -19.45 13.29 -26.19
CA GLN A 271 -19.56 14.41 -27.11
C GLN A 271 -19.97 15.68 -26.37
N ASN A 272 -19.41 16.82 -26.78
CA ASN A 272 -19.86 18.14 -26.36
C ASN A 272 -21.08 18.60 -27.19
N ALA A 273 -21.56 19.82 -26.96
CA ALA A 273 -22.70 20.39 -27.68
C ALA A 273 -22.50 20.53 -29.19
N GLU A 274 -21.24 20.64 -29.65
CA GLU A 274 -20.88 20.69 -31.07
C GLU A 274 -20.71 19.30 -31.71
N GLY A 275 -20.90 18.22 -30.95
CA GLY A 275 -20.74 16.84 -31.42
C GLY A 275 -19.29 16.35 -31.47
N VAL A 276 -18.33 17.13 -30.96
CA VAL A 276 -16.93 16.72 -30.87
C VAL A 276 -16.75 15.79 -29.67
N PHE A 277 -16.17 14.61 -29.87
CA PHE A 277 -15.83 13.72 -28.76
C PHE A 277 -14.70 14.33 -27.92
N VAL A 278 -14.97 14.62 -26.65
CA VAL A 278 -13.99 15.18 -25.73
C VAL A 278 -13.51 14.08 -24.79
N VAL A 279 -12.22 13.83 -24.83
CA VAL A 279 -11.54 12.82 -24.04
C VAL A 279 -11.37 13.34 -22.61
N GLN A 280 -11.85 12.55 -21.65
CA GLN A 280 -11.75 12.80 -20.22
C GLN A 280 -10.74 11.87 -19.55
N ALA A 281 -10.49 10.68 -20.10
CA ALA A 281 -9.44 9.77 -19.64
C ALA A 281 -8.82 8.95 -20.77
N ILE A 282 -7.60 8.45 -20.54
CA ILE A 282 -6.86 7.60 -21.48
C ILE A 282 -6.25 6.37 -20.79
N ALA A 283 -6.17 5.25 -21.51
CA ALA A 283 -5.47 4.05 -21.05
C ALA A 283 -4.61 3.42 -22.17
N PRO A 284 -3.33 3.08 -21.90
CA PRO A 284 -2.47 2.46 -22.91
C PRO A 284 -2.86 0.99 -23.11
N ARG A 285 -3.26 0.62 -24.34
CA ARG A 285 -3.69 -0.76 -24.64
C ARG A 285 -2.61 -1.79 -24.35
N SER A 286 -1.35 -1.46 -24.60
CA SER A 286 -0.22 -2.38 -24.35
C SER A 286 -0.02 -2.75 -22.89
N LEU A 287 -0.53 -1.95 -21.94
CA LEU A 287 -0.45 -2.25 -20.52
C LEU A 287 -1.50 -3.27 -20.11
N LEU A 288 -2.76 -3.05 -20.52
CA LEU A 288 -3.91 -3.81 -20.04
C LEU A 288 -4.13 -5.13 -20.79
N ARG A 289 -3.56 -5.29 -21.99
CA ARG A 289 -3.68 -6.53 -22.78
C ARG A 289 -3.01 -7.69 -22.06
N TYR A 290 -3.70 -8.83 -21.99
CA TYR A 290 -3.14 -10.11 -21.57
C TYR A 290 -2.73 -10.91 -22.79
N GLU A 291 -1.42 -11.08 -22.98
CA GLU A 291 -0.85 -11.84 -24.10
C GLU A 291 0.41 -12.60 -23.66
N PRO A 292 0.23 -13.73 -22.96
CA PRO A 292 1.33 -14.46 -22.34
C PRO A 292 2.34 -14.99 -23.36
N GLU A 293 1.90 -15.31 -24.58
CA GLU A 293 2.77 -15.84 -25.64
C GLU A 293 3.80 -14.83 -26.12
N ARG A 294 3.50 -13.52 -26.02
CA ARG A 294 4.41 -12.43 -26.41
C ARG A 294 5.34 -11.95 -25.30
N LEU A 295 5.24 -12.50 -24.09
CA LEU A 295 6.22 -12.20 -23.05
C LEU A 295 7.62 -12.54 -23.55
N THR A 296 8.59 -11.69 -23.27
CA THR A 296 10.01 -11.95 -23.53
C THR A 296 10.65 -12.71 -22.36
N SER A 297 11.88 -13.19 -22.53
CA SER A 297 12.65 -13.78 -21.42
C SER A 297 12.95 -12.77 -20.30
N GLU A 298 13.01 -11.48 -20.61
CA GLU A 298 13.27 -10.42 -19.64
C GLU A 298 12.03 -10.06 -18.80
N GLN A 299 10.84 -10.39 -19.31
CA GLN A 299 9.57 -10.20 -18.61
C GLN A 299 9.16 -11.41 -17.78
N ARG A 300 9.81 -12.57 -17.98
CA ARG A 300 9.58 -13.78 -17.17
C ARG A 300 10.57 -13.87 -16.02
N TRP A 301 10.06 -13.76 -14.81
CA TRP A 301 10.83 -13.88 -13.57
C TRP A 301 10.46 -15.16 -12.86
N VAL A 302 10.84 -16.29 -13.45
CA VAL A 302 10.47 -17.62 -12.95
C VAL A 302 11.61 -18.27 -12.19
N GLY A 303 11.32 -18.88 -11.05
CA GLY A 303 12.28 -19.62 -10.22
C GLY A 303 12.16 -19.28 -8.74
N ARG A 304 12.90 -19.98 -7.88
CA ARG A 304 12.73 -19.88 -6.42
C ARG A 304 12.84 -18.45 -5.87
N ASP A 305 13.89 -17.72 -6.25
CA ASP A 305 14.22 -16.39 -5.69
C ASP A 305 14.08 -15.24 -6.72
N ARG A 306 13.86 -15.56 -8.01
CA ARG A 306 13.80 -14.55 -9.08
C ARG A 306 12.58 -13.62 -8.97
N PRO A 307 11.36 -14.11 -8.70
CA PRO A 307 10.20 -13.26 -8.41
C PRO A 307 10.45 -12.25 -7.29
N HIS A 308 11.01 -12.71 -6.17
CA HIS A 308 11.30 -11.86 -5.01
C HIS A 308 12.29 -10.75 -5.34
N ASN A 309 13.35 -11.08 -6.09
CA ASN A 309 14.31 -10.09 -6.56
C ASN A 309 13.69 -9.06 -7.51
N TYR A 310 12.69 -9.47 -8.30
CA TYR A 310 11.96 -8.52 -9.13
C TYR A 310 11.22 -7.51 -8.27
N VAL A 311 10.38 -7.98 -7.35
CA VAL A 311 9.57 -7.13 -6.45
C VAL A 311 10.47 -6.15 -5.68
N ASN A 312 11.49 -6.68 -4.99
CA ASN A 312 12.31 -5.90 -4.07
C ASN A 312 13.24 -4.90 -4.77
N PHE A 313 13.76 -5.26 -5.96
CA PHE A 313 14.84 -4.49 -6.59
C PHE A 313 14.56 -4.05 -8.02
N ARG A 314 14.07 -4.93 -8.89
CA ARG A 314 13.95 -4.64 -10.34
C ARG A 314 12.71 -3.83 -10.69
N ASN A 315 11.64 -4.00 -9.93
CA ASN A 315 10.38 -3.31 -10.15
C ASN A 315 10.46 -1.81 -9.92
N TRP A 316 11.55 -1.26 -9.38
CA TRP A 316 11.73 0.19 -9.23
C TRP A 316 13.09 0.70 -9.70
N GLN A 317 13.87 -0.18 -10.33
CA GLN A 317 15.18 0.16 -10.85
C GLN A 317 15.08 1.19 -11.99
N ASP A 318 16.01 2.15 -12.03
CA ASP A 318 16.13 3.16 -13.09
C ASP A 318 14.85 3.93 -13.40
N THR A 319 13.96 4.11 -12.42
CA THR A 319 12.61 4.68 -12.60
C THR A 319 12.62 5.98 -13.41
N SER A 320 13.53 6.92 -13.12
CA SER A 320 13.65 8.19 -13.84
C SER A 320 13.99 8.03 -15.33
N ARG A 321 14.80 7.05 -15.70
CA ARG A 321 15.20 6.76 -17.09
C ARG A 321 14.10 6.05 -17.88
N ARG A 322 13.08 5.52 -17.19
CA ARG A 322 11.96 4.78 -17.81
C ARG A 322 10.75 5.66 -18.09
N LYS A 323 10.86 6.98 -17.96
CA LYS A 323 9.77 7.91 -18.25
C LYS A 323 9.17 7.69 -19.65
N GLY A 324 7.85 7.77 -19.77
CA GLY A 324 7.11 7.55 -21.01
C GLY A 324 6.93 6.08 -21.40
N THR A 325 7.38 5.13 -20.57
CA THR A 325 7.26 3.69 -20.84
C THR A 325 6.26 3.00 -19.92
N VAL A 326 5.68 1.92 -20.44
CA VAL A 326 4.93 0.92 -19.68
C VAL A 326 5.73 -0.38 -19.62
N GLN A 327 5.54 -1.17 -18.56
CA GLN A 327 6.19 -2.46 -18.41
C GLN A 327 5.21 -3.48 -17.84
N THR A 328 5.32 -4.71 -18.32
CA THR A 328 4.62 -5.86 -17.74
C THR A 328 5.61 -6.96 -17.40
N ALA A 329 5.32 -7.74 -16.36
CA ALA A 329 6.15 -8.87 -15.95
C ALA A 329 5.30 -10.01 -15.38
N TRP A 330 5.71 -11.24 -15.67
CA TRP A 330 5.18 -12.45 -15.07
C TRP A 330 6.14 -12.97 -14.02
N LEU A 331 5.66 -13.14 -12.78
CA LEU A 331 6.44 -13.65 -11.67
C LEU A 331 5.75 -14.90 -11.11
N HIS A 332 6.51 -16.00 -11.03
CA HIS A 332 6.03 -17.23 -10.41
C HIS A 332 7.22 -18.11 -9.99
N ARG A 333 7.07 -18.96 -8.97
CA ARG A 333 8.21 -19.73 -8.43
C ARG A 333 8.62 -20.93 -9.28
N THR A 334 7.67 -21.54 -9.99
CA THR A 334 7.89 -22.79 -10.76
C THR A 334 7.31 -22.76 -12.17
N GLN A 335 6.04 -22.40 -12.32
CA GLN A 335 5.33 -22.24 -13.59
C GLN A 335 5.96 -21.18 -14.50
N GLN A 336 6.20 -21.57 -15.74
CA GLN A 336 6.90 -20.74 -16.72
C GLN A 336 6.01 -19.68 -17.36
N ASP A 337 4.77 -20.05 -17.69
CA ASP A 337 3.81 -19.21 -18.40
C ASP A 337 2.49 -19.17 -17.63
N PRO A 338 1.83 -18.00 -17.53
CA PRO A 338 0.53 -17.91 -16.89
C PRO A 338 -0.55 -18.55 -17.77
N ASP A 339 -1.55 -19.13 -17.13
CA ASP A 339 -2.64 -19.91 -17.74
C ASP A 339 -4.03 -19.34 -17.40
N PHE A 340 -4.12 -18.01 -17.32
CA PHE A 340 -5.33 -17.31 -16.92
C PHE A 340 -6.42 -17.40 -17.99
N GLN A 341 -7.67 -17.45 -17.53
CA GLN A 341 -8.85 -17.60 -18.37
C GLN A 341 -9.82 -16.43 -18.19
N GLU A 342 -10.65 -16.21 -19.20
CA GLU A 342 -11.72 -15.21 -19.13
C GLU A 342 -12.59 -15.46 -17.89
N GLY A 343 -12.86 -14.39 -17.13
CA GLY A 343 -13.58 -14.44 -15.86
C GLY A 343 -12.70 -14.64 -14.63
N ASP A 344 -11.41 -14.96 -14.78
CA ASP A 344 -10.49 -15.06 -13.65
C ASP A 344 -10.44 -13.75 -12.84
N ARG A 345 -10.45 -13.90 -11.52
CA ARG A 345 -10.34 -12.81 -10.55
C ARG A 345 -8.92 -12.71 -9.99
N PHE A 346 -8.49 -11.50 -9.70
CA PHE A 346 -7.19 -11.20 -9.12
C PHE A 346 -7.35 -10.24 -7.95
N LEU A 347 -6.53 -10.44 -6.92
CA LEU A 347 -6.30 -9.42 -5.90
C LEU A 347 -5.31 -8.39 -6.47
N VAL A 348 -5.68 -7.12 -6.44
CA VAL A 348 -4.80 -6.02 -6.86
C VAL A 348 -4.12 -5.43 -5.64
N VAL A 349 -2.81 -5.23 -5.76
CA VAL A 349 -2.01 -4.46 -4.82
C VAL A 349 -1.40 -3.30 -5.59
N HIS A 350 -1.85 -2.10 -5.27
CA HIS A 350 -1.44 -0.86 -5.91
C HIS A 350 -0.38 -0.14 -5.08
N VAL A 351 0.66 0.37 -5.73
CA VAL A 351 1.52 1.41 -5.16
C VAL A 351 1.96 2.41 -6.21
N PHE A 352 1.98 3.69 -5.86
CA PHE A 352 2.59 4.74 -6.69
C PHE A 352 3.78 5.41 -6.02
N GLY A 353 4.64 6.00 -6.84
CA GLY A 353 5.79 6.79 -6.40
C GLY A 353 5.58 8.30 -6.44
N GLY A 354 6.68 9.03 -6.46
CA GLY A 354 6.71 10.47 -6.34
C GLY A 354 6.88 11.23 -7.66
N ILE A 355 6.71 12.55 -7.56
CA ILE A 355 7.02 13.50 -8.64
C ILE A 355 8.38 14.13 -8.36
N GLY A 356 9.34 13.93 -9.27
CA GLY A 356 10.68 14.52 -9.26
C GLY A 356 10.87 15.54 -10.38
N GLY A 357 12.12 15.84 -10.71
CA GLY A 357 12.48 16.84 -11.74
C GLY A 357 12.63 18.24 -11.17
N GLU A 358 12.54 19.25 -12.04
CA GLU A 358 12.60 20.67 -11.65
C GLU A 358 11.41 21.07 -10.78
N ARG A 359 10.26 20.43 -11.00
CA ARG A 359 9.02 20.61 -10.22
C ARG A 359 8.78 19.46 -9.23
N ALA A 360 9.86 18.95 -8.64
CA ALA A 360 9.76 17.87 -7.66
C ALA A 360 8.86 18.25 -6.48
N GLU A 361 8.09 17.29 -5.99
CA GLU A 361 7.33 17.47 -4.77
C GLU A 361 8.26 17.47 -3.55
N THR A 362 7.93 18.28 -2.55
CA THR A 362 8.66 18.31 -1.30
C THR A 362 8.34 17.05 -0.49
N PRO A 363 9.34 16.22 -0.14
CA PRO A 363 9.10 15.05 0.69
C PRO A 363 8.54 15.42 2.06
N ALA A 364 7.50 14.72 2.50
CA ALA A 364 6.97 14.88 3.86
C ALA A 364 8.01 14.44 4.93
N VAL A 365 8.84 13.43 4.59
CA VAL A 365 9.96 12.98 5.41
C VAL A 365 11.24 13.05 4.58
N LEU A 366 12.30 13.65 5.15
CA LEU A 366 13.58 13.81 4.47
C LEU A 366 14.08 12.46 3.92
N GLY A 367 14.41 12.44 2.64
CA GLY A 367 14.95 11.25 1.98
C GLY A 367 13.94 10.11 1.75
N THR A 368 12.63 10.37 1.87
CA THR A 368 11.57 9.37 1.72
C THR A 368 10.57 9.77 0.63
N VAL A 369 10.24 8.85 -0.28
CA VAL A 369 9.10 9.00 -1.19
C VAL A 369 8.02 8.05 -0.68
N THR A 370 7.02 8.60 0.01
CA THR A 370 6.01 7.79 0.70
C THR A 370 5.17 6.99 -0.29
N GLY A 371 4.67 7.64 -1.34
CA GLY A 371 3.71 7.04 -2.25
C GLY A 371 2.32 6.88 -1.62
N HIS A 372 1.51 6.01 -2.21
CA HIS A 372 0.20 5.59 -1.72
C HIS A 372 0.03 4.09 -1.95
N PHE A 373 -0.80 3.44 -1.14
CA PHE A 373 -1.11 2.02 -1.21
C PHE A 373 -2.61 1.80 -1.23
N ALA A 374 -3.09 0.91 -2.08
CA ALA A 374 -4.48 0.46 -2.07
C ALA A 374 -4.58 -1.01 -2.46
N TYR A 375 -5.65 -1.65 -1.98
CA TYR A 375 -6.13 -2.89 -2.57
C TYR A 375 -7.07 -2.60 -3.73
N GLY A 376 -7.35 -3.62 -4.52
CA GLY A 376 -8.37 -3.58 -5.56
C GLY A 376 -8.70 -5.00 -6.02
N THR A 377 -9.54 -5.08 -7.04
CA THR A 377 -9.77 -6.32 -7.77
C THR A 377 -9.48 -6.13 -9.24
N ALA A 378 -9.13 -7.23 -9.91
CA ALA A 378 -9.13 -7.24 -11.36
C ALA A 378 -9.86 -8.47 -11.88
N ARG A 379 -10.38 -8.35 -13.09
CA ARG A 379 -10.98 -9.44 -13.85
C ARG A 379 -10.34 -9.52 -15.23
N LEU A 380 -10.13 -10.74 -15.72
CA LEU A 380 -9.75 -10.96 -17.11
C LEU A 380 -11.01 -10.97 -17.97
N ILE A 381 -11.15 -9.98 -18.84
CA ILE A 381 -12.34 -9.79 -19.70
C ILE A 381 -11.95 -9.82 -21.17
N ARG A 382 -12.92 -10.05 -22.03
CA ARG A 382 -12.79 -9.94 -23.49
C ARG A 382 -13.03 -8.49 -23.92
N ASP A 383 -12.09 -7.94 -24.67
CA ASP A 383 -12.18 -6.60 -25.22
C ASP A 383 -13.17 -6.54 -26.38
N HIS A 384 -14.09 -5.58 -26.36
CA HIS A 384 -15.16 -5.47 -27.35
C HIS A 384 -14.66 -5.17 -28.77
N PHE A 385 -13.59 -4.38 -28.90
CA PHE A 385 -13.09 -3.96 -30.21
C PHE A 385 -12.17 -5.01 -30.86
N THR A 386 -11.39 -5.71 -30.04
CA THR A 386 -10.30 -6.58 -30.51
C THR A 386 -10.57 -8.07 -30.33
N ASP A 387 -11.55 -8.45 -29.51
CA ASP A 387 -11.81 -9.82 -29.06
C ASP A 387 -10.64 -10.45 -28.26
N GLU A 388 -9.64 -9.65 -27.89
CA GLU A 388 -8.49 -10.07 -27.08
C GLU A 388 -8.80 -10.01 -25.59
N LEU A 389 -8.09 -10.81 -24.79
CA LEU A 389 -8.19 -10.74 -23.33
C LEU A 389 -7.45 -9.51 -22.78
N ARG A 390 -8.07 -8.81 -21.83
CA ARG A 390 -7.48 -7.67 -21.11
C ARG A 390 -7.89 -7.66 -19.64
N PHE A 391 -7.06 -7.03 -18.81
CA PHE A 391 -7.39 -6.80 -17.41
C PHE A 391 -8.30 -5.58 -17.26
N GLN A 392 -9.45 -5.77 -16.63
CA GLN A 392 -10.25 -4.71 -16.03
C GLN A 392 -9.86 -4.60 -14.55
N VAL A 393 -9.47 -3.42 -14.10
CA VAL A 393 -8.93 -3.19 -12.75
C VAL A 393 -9.79 -2.15 -12.04
N ASP A 394 -10.25 -2.47 -10.84
CA ASP A 394 -10.97 -1.57 -9.95
C ASP A 394 -10.19 -1.41 -8.65
N TYR A 395 -9.95 -0.17 -8.25
CA TYR A 395 -9.27 0.16 -7.01
C TYR A 395 -10.26 0.35 -5.87
N PHE A 396 -9.91 -0.13 -4.68
CA PHE A 396 -10.62 0.17 -3.44
C PHE A 396 -9.82 1.20 -2.65
N GLN A 397 -10.11 2.47 -2.94
CA GLN A 397 -9.34 3.59 -2.42
C GLN A 397 -9.78 3.95 -1.01
N VAL A 398 -9.03 3.48 -0.01
CA VAL A 398 -9.06 4.04 1.36
C VAL A 398 -8.18 5.28 1.39
N TYR A 399 -8.68 6.36 0.77
CA TYR A 399 -7.90 7.56 0.44
C TYR A 399 -8.38 8.76 1.26
N SER A 400 -7.46 9.46 1.92
CA SER A 400 -7.83 10.62 2.73
C SER A 400 -8.36 11.77 1.87
N HIS A 401 -9.08 12.70 2.48
CA HIS A 401 -9.43 13.96 1.82
C HIS A 401 -8.16 14.65 1.33
N ASN A 402 -8.20 15.14 0.11
CA ASN A 402 -7.00 15.56 -0.62
C ASN A 402 -7.31 16.71 -1.59
N PRO A 403 -6.28 17.39 -2.10
CA PRO A 403 -6.49 18.53 -2.99
C PRO A 403 -7.02 18.14 -4.37
N ASN A 404 -6.82 16.90 -4.82
CA ASN A 404 -7.25 16.41 -6.14
C ASN A 404 -8.75 16.10 -6.20
N GLY A 405 -9.44 15.97 -5.06
CA GLY A 405 -10.82 15.49 -5.04
C GLY A 405 -10.93 13.98 -5.32
N ILE A 406 -9.92 13.18 -4.96
CA ILE A 406 -10.06 11.73 -5.03
C ILE A 406 -10.96 11.28 -3.87
N ILE A 407 -12.09 10.65 -4.18
CA ILE A 407 -13.08 10.21 -3.19
C ILE A 407 -12.79 8.77 -2.77
N ALA A 408 -12.76 8.50 -1.47
CA ALA A 408 -12.60 7.12 -0.99
C ALA A 408 -13.76 6.23 -1.46
N GLY A 409 -13.47 5.13 -2.14
CA GLY A 409 -14.49 4.28 -2.78
C GLY A 409 -13.90 3.34 -3.82
N ALA A 410 -14.77 2.55 -4.44
CA ALA A 410 -14.43 1.80 -5.64
C ALA A 410 -14.23 2.80 -6.80
N ILE A 411 -13.10 2.72 -7.49
CA ILE A 411 -12.75 3.60 -8.63
C ILE A 411 -12.16 2.75 -9.75
N ALA A 412 -12.74 2.85 -10.94
CA ALA A 412 -12.23 2.15 -12.12
C ALA A 412 -10.83 2.65 -12.52
N TRP A 413 -10.05 1.81 -13.21
CA TRP A 413 -8.68 2.13 -13.59
C TRP A 413 -8.58 3.45 -14.36
N GLU A 414 -9.41 3.61 -15.38
CA GLU A 414 -9.43 4.82 -16.21
C GLU A 414 -9.72 6.09 -15.41
N SER A 415 -10.47 6.01 -14.32
CA SER A 415 -10.77 7.17 -13.47
C SER A 415 -9.65 7.47 -12.50
N TYR A 416 -9.08 6.47 -11.83
CA TYR A 416 -8.03 6.71 -10.85
C TYR A 416 -6.66 7.00 -11.49
N MET A 417 -6.39 6.32 -12.61
CA MET A 417 -5.14 6.45 -13.35
C MET A 417 -5.29 7.36 -14.54
N GLY A 418 -6.22 7.04 -15.44
CA GLY A 418 -6.30 7.61 -16.79
C GLY A 418 -6.93 9.01 -16.89
N ASP A 419 -7.65 9.46 -15.86
CA ASP A 419 -8.37 10.73 -15.86
C ASP A 419 -7.40 11.89 -16.07
N LEU A 420 -7.73 12.74 -17.06
CA LEU A 420 -6.83 13.80 -17.49
C LEU A 420 -6.66 14.89 -16.42
N GLN A 421 -7.62 15.06 -15.52
CA GLN A 421 -7.65 16.13 -14.50
C GLN A 421 -7.14 15.70 -13.14
N THR A 422 -7.51 14.48 -12.74
CA THR A 422 -7.30 13.98 -11.38
C THR A 422 -6.45 12.71 -11.35
N GLY A 423 -6.36 11.98 -12.46
CA GLY A 423 -5.69 10.69 -12.56
C GLY A 423 -4.17 10.76 -12.56
N TRP A 424 -3.50 9.71 -12.08
CA TRP A 424 -2.05 9.72 -11.82
C TRP A 424 -1.15 9.34 -13.01
N LEU A 425 -1.71 8.89 -14.13
CA LEU A 425 -0.97 8.30 -15.26
C LEU A 425 0.11 9.22 -15.85
N GLY A 426 -0.15 10.53 -15.90
CA GLY A 426 0.77 11.54 -16.45
C GLY A 426 1.86 11.99 -15.48
N THR A 427 1.63 11.89 -14.17
CA THR A 427 2.45 12.58 -13.16
C THR A 427 3.23 11.67 -12.25
N ARG A 428 2.80 10.41 -12.02
CA ARG A 428 3.48 9.50 -11.10
C ARG A 428 3.85 8.17 -11.77
N PRO A 429 4.93 7.51 -11.34
CA PRO A 429 5.13 6.10 -11.68
C PRO A 429 4.26 5.22 -10.78
N VAL A 430 3.68 4.18 -11.34
CA VAL A 430 2.75 3.27 -10.66
C VAL A 430 3.13 1.83 -10.93
N SER A 431 2.91 0.98 -9.93
CA SER A 431 2.96 -0.47 -10.08
C SER A 431 1.71 -1.09 -9.47
N ASP A 432 0.89 -1.70 -10.32
CA ASP A 432 -0.23 -2.55 -9.93
C ASP A 432 0.23 -4.01 -10.05
N VAL A 433 0.07 -4.79 -8.99
CA VAL A 433 0.33 -6.22 -8.98
C VAL A 433 -1.00 -6.97 -8.92
N LEU A 434 -1.24 -7.80 -9.92
CA LEU A 434 -2.39 -8.69 -10.01
C LEU A 434 -1.97 -10.07 -9.50
N ILE A 435 -2.54 -10.48 -8.38
CA ILE A 435 -2.21 -11.74 -7.69
C ILE A 435 -3.31 -12.75 -7.96
N LYS A 436 -2.96 -13.86 -8.61
CA LYS A 436 -3.79 -15.06 -8.75
C LYS A 436 -3.27 -16.12 -7.78
N LEU A 437 -4.09 -16.43 -6.78
CA LEU A 437 -3.88 -17.58 -5.91
C LEU A 437 -5.24 -18.24 -5.73
N ASP A 438 -5.40 -19.46 -6.23
CA ASP A 438 -6.64 -20.25 -6.17
C ASP A 438 -7.28 -20.22 -4.76
N ALA A 439 -6.47 -20.34 -3.72
CA ALA A 439 -6.92 -20.36 -2.34
C ALA A 439 -7.60 -19.06 -1.87
N VAL A 440 -7.37 -17.94 -2.55
CA VAL A 440 -7.93 -16.61 -2.22
C VAL A 440 -8.89 -16.12 -3.29
N THR A 441 -8.58 -16.36 -4.56
CA THR A 441 -9.27 -15.76 -5.72
C THR A 441 -10.43 -16.59 -6.26
N GLU A 442 -10.66 -17.78 -5.71
CA GLU A 442 -11.77 -18.66 -6.07
C GLU A 442 -12.66 -18.97 -4.88
N ASP A 443 -13.94 -19.15 -5.16
CA ASP A 443 -14.94 -19.43 -4.15
C ASP A 443 -14.89 -20.89 -3.70
N TYR A 444 -15.27 -21.13 -2.45
CA TYR A 444 -15.44 -22.45 -1.87
C TYR A 444 -16.92 -22.80 -1.73
N HIS A 445 -17.25 -24.05 -2.03
CA HIS A 445 -18.57 -24.66 -1.98
C HIS A 445 -18.52 -25.92 -1.11
N PHE A 446 -18.87 -25.78 0.17
CA PHE A 446 -18.94 -26.87 1.16
C PHE A 446 -20.38 -27.40 1.25
N GLY A 447 -20.82 -28.13 0.21
CA GLY A 447 -22.24 -28.44 0.00
C GLY A 447 -23.01 -27.17 -0.35
N ASP A 448 -24.07 -26.85 0.39
CA ASP A 448 -24.87 -25.64 0.19
C ASP A 448 -24.20 -24.37 0.75
N ALA A 449 -23.13 -24.50 1.54
CA ALA A 449 -22.42 -23.36 2.12
C ALA A 449 -21.38 -22.81 1.13
N ARG A 450 -21.48 -21.52 0.79
CA ARG A 450 -20.48 -20.79 -0.01
C ARG A 450 -19.60 -19.90 0.87
N LEU A 451 -18.31 -19.85 0.57
CA LEU A 451 -17.32 -18.98 1.22
C LEU A 451 -16.45 -18.31 0.14
N SER A 452 -16.37 -16.98 0.15
CA SER A 452 -15.55 -16.20 -0.78
C SER A 452 -14.67 -15.22 0.00
N VAL A 453 -13.35 -15.33 -0.17
CA VAL A 453 -12.39 -14.44 0.49
C VAL A 453 -12.41 -13.06 -0.16
N MET A 454 -12.53 -13.00 -1.49
CA MET A 454 -12.56 -11.73 -2.22
C MET A 454 -13.81 -10.91 -1.90
N ASP A 455 -14.97 -11.55 -1.75
CA ASP A 455 -16.22 -10.84 -1.47
C ASP A 455 -16.25 -10.33 0.00
N GLU A 456 -15.67 -11.08 0.94
CA GLU A 456 -15.50 -10.59 2.31
C GLU A 456 -14.47 -9.45 2.38
N LEU A 457 -13.36 -9.54 1.64
CA LEU A 457 -12.39 -8.46 1.56
C LEU A 457 -13.00 -7.17 1.00
N ASP A 458 -13.78 -7.28 -0.07
CA ASP A 458 -14.52 -6.17 -0.64
C ASP A 458 -15.46 -5.54 0.40
N ARG A 459 -16.27 -6.34 1.10
CA ARG A 459 -17.15 -5.86 2.17
C ARG A 459 -16.38 -5.08 3.25
N GLN A 460 -15.24 -5.61 3.72
CA GLN A 460 -14.43 -4.94 4.74
C GLN A 460 -13.78 -3.64 4.22
N LEU A 461 -13.37 -3.61 2.96
CA LEU A 461 -12.87 -2.40 2.32
C LEU A 461 -13.98 -1.36 2.12
N GLN A 462 -15.19 -1.77 1.75
CA GLN A 462 -16.34 -0.85 1.62
C GLN A 462 -16.66 -0.15 2.93
N ILE A 463 -16.63 -0.87 4.05
CA ILE A 463 -16.76 -0.27 5.39
C ILE A 463 -15.69 0.78 5.62
N MET A 464 -14.42 0.45 5.32
CA MET A 464 -13.31 1.38 5.53
C MET A 464 -13.42 2.63 4.63
N MET A 465 -13.82 2.46 3.36
CA MET A 465 -13.99 3.55 2.42
C MET A 465 -15.13 4.50 2.84
N ALA A 466 -16.26 3.97 3.33
CA ALA A 466 -17.36 4.78 3.85
C ALA A 466 -16.95 5.61 5.08
N ARG A 467 -16.19 5.01 5.98
CA ARG A 467 -15.59 5.70 7.14
C ARG A 467 -14.66 6.84 6.71
N TYR A 468 -13.85 6.62 5.68
CA TYR A 468 -12.94 7.63 5.15
C TYR A 468 -13.67 8.81 4.49
N ARG A 469 -14.74 8.56 3.72
CA ARG A 469 -15.56 9.63 3.09
C ARG A 469 -16.18 10.58 4.12
N THR A 470 -16.54 10.05 5.28
CA THR A 470 -17.27 10.79 6.32
C THR A 470 -16.36 11.23 7.48
N GLY A 471 -15.13 10.72 7.53
CA GLY A 471 -14.17 11.00 8.61
C GLY A 471 -14.62 10.47 9.96
N ASP A 472 -15.30 9.33 10.03
CA ASP A 472 -15.96 8.84 11.25
C ASP A 472 -16.88 9.92 11.88
N GLY A 473 -17.60 10.66 11.03
CA GLY A 473 -18.52 11.74 11.42
C GLY A 473 -17.90 13.12 11.62
N THR A 474 -16.57 13.25 11.62
CA THR A 474 -15.91 14.57 11.76
C THR A 474 -15.86 15.37 10.45
N GLY A 475 -16.27 14.77 9.33
CA GLY A 475 -16.18 15.37 8.00
C GLY A 475 -14.78 15.33 7.37
N ALA A 476 -13.82 14.68 8.03
CA ALA A 476 -12.45 14.59 7.55
C ALA A 476 -11.73 13.32 8.01
N ALA A 477 -11.30 12.51 7.04
CA ALA A 477 -10.14 11.63 7.17
C ALA A 477 -8.88 12.38 6.69
N ILE A 478 -7.91 12.54 7.59
CA ILE A 478 -6.65 13.27 7.37
C ILE A 478 -5.49 12.31 7.65
N VAL A 479 -4.51 12.23 6.76
CA VAL A 479 -3.30 11.43 7.02
C VAL A 479 -2.49 12.09 8.11
N THR A 480 -2.17 11.33 9.15
CA THR A 480 -1.26 11.72 10.22
C THR A 480 -0.23 10.62 10.42
N PRO A 481 0.88 10.84 11.16
CA PRO A 481 1.76 9.74 11.55
C PRO A 481 1.04 8.59 12.31
N ALA A 482 -0.17 8.83 12.83
CA ALA A 482 -1.03 7.87 13.52
C ALA A 482 -2.09 7.19 12.63
N GLN A 483 -2.36 7.74 11.44
CA GLN A 483 -3.42 7.34 10.50
C GLN A 483 -2.84 7.26 9.09
N SER A 484 -2.64 6.04 8.59
CA SER A 484 -2.10 5.77 7.26
C SER A 484 -3.06 4.92 6.46
N CYS A 485 -3.30 5.30 5.20
CA CYS A 485 -4.11 4.54 4.24
C CYS A 485 -3.67 3.06 4.13
N VAL A 486 -2.37 2.79 4.27
CA VAL A 486 -1.81 1.44 4.27
C VAL A 486 -2.30 0.63 5.47
N GLN A 487 -2.31 1.26 6.66
CA GLN A 487 -2.71 0.61 7.91
C GLN A 487 -4.19 0.24 7.88
N ASP A 488 -5.04 1.17 7.45
CA ASP A 488 -6.49 0.97 7.46
C ASP A 488 -6.92 0.02 6.33
N SER A 489 -6.28 0.08 5.16
CA SER A 489 -6.44 -0.94 4.12
C SER A 489 -6.03 -2.32 4.63
N SER A 490 -4.91 -2.41 5.36
CA SER A 490 -4.42 -3.66 5.95
C SER A 490 -5.32 -4.17 7.08
N GLN A 491 -5.98 -3.28 7.81
CA GLN A 491 -6.97 -3.64 8.83
C GLN A 491 -8.15 -4.37 8.19
N ALA A 492 -8.62 -3.93 7.02
CA ALA A 492 -9.68 -4.63 6.29
C ALA A 492 -9.27 -6.07 5.92
N LEU A 493 -8.03 -6.27 5.45
CA LEU A 493 -7.50 -7.61 5.18
C LEU A 493 -7.38 -8.46 6.46
N TYR A 494 -6.87 -7.88 7.56
CA TYR A 494 -6.81 -8.58 8.84
C TYR A 494 -8.21 -9.01 9.31
N LYS A 495 -9.20 -8.12 9.21
CA LYS A 495 -10.58 -8.41 9.59
C LYS A 495 -11.20 -9.49 8.71
N THR A 496 -10.92 -9.47 7.40
CA THR A 496 -11.32 -10.53 6.45
C THR A 496 -10.85 -11.90 6.94
N ILE A 497 -9.56 -12.03 7.30
CA ILE A 497 -9.00 -13.28 7.82
C ILE A 497 -9.76 -13.73 9.07
N GLN A 498 -10.07 -12.81 9.99
CA GLN A 498 -10.83 -13.11 11.20
C GLN A 498 -12.27 -13.55 10.91
N THR A 499 -13.00 -12.83 10.05
CA THR A 499 -14.38 -13.15 9.70
C THR A 499 -14.47 -14.52 9.03
N ILE A 500 -13.58 -14.81 8.07
CA ILE A 500 -13.52 -16.11 7.39
C ILE A 500 -13.22 -17.23 8.40
N THR A 501 -12.24 -17.01 9.29
CA THR A 501 -11.91 -17.99 10.36
C THR A 501 -13.12 -18.26 11.25
N GLN A 502 -13.83 -17.20 11.64
CA GLN A 502 -15.03 -17.31 12.46
C GLN A 502 -16.14 -18.06 11.74
N GLN A 503 -16.47 -17.66 10.51
CA GLN A 503 -17.51 -18.29 9.68
C GLN A 503 -17.26 -19.78 9.50
N VAL A 504 -16.01 -20.17 9.24
CA VAL A 504 -15.62 -21.58 9.15
C VAL A 504 -15.86 -22.30 10.48
N SER A 505 -15.48 -21.70 11.61
CA SER A 505 -15.63 -22.32 12.94
C SER A 505 -17.08 -22.45 13.41
N THR A 506 -17.96 -21.54 12.99
CA THR A 506 -19.36 -21.48 13.45
C THR A 506 -20.35 -22.12 12.50
N THR A 507 -19.98 -22.40 11.23
CA THR A 507 -20.87 -23.02 10.25
C THR A 507 -20.75 -24.54 10.29
N PRO A 508 -21.75 -25.30 10.80
CA PRO A 508 -21.62 -26.74 10.98
C PRO A 508 -21.42 -27.50 9.66
N ALA A 509 -22.03 -27.03 8.57
CA ALA A 509 -21.90 -27.63 7.24
C ALA A 509 -20.44 -27.61 6.73
N ILE A 510 -19.72 -26.51 6.93
CA ILE A 510 -18.30 -26.39 6.56
C ILE A 510 -17.46 -27.35 7.41
N GLN A 511 -17.68 -27.37 8.73
CA GLN A 511 -16.97 -28.27 9.64
C GLN A 511 -17.22 -29.74 9.34
N GLN A 512 -18.45 -30.09 8.97
CA GLN A 512 -18.81 -31.44 8.57
C GLN A 512 -18.11 -31.83 7.26
N TRP A 513 -18.16 -30.97 6.23
CA TRP A 513 -17.47 -31.22 4.97
C TRP A 513 -15.98 -31.47 5.17
N LEU A 514 -15.29 -30.60 5.91
CA LEU A 514 -13.85 -30.72 6.14
C LEU A 514 -13.46 -32.02 6.86
N ARG A 515 -14.34 -32.57 7.70
CA ARG A 515 -14.13 -33.86 8.38
C ARG A 515 -14.40 -35.07 7.48
N GLU A 516 -15.44 -35.00 6.66
CA GLU A 516 -15.89 -36.10 5.79
C GLU A 516 -15.07 -36.20 4.50
N HIS A 517 -14.52 -35.08 4.04
CA HIS A 517 -13.80 -34.95 2.77
C HIS A 517 -12.34 -34.44 2.98
N PRO A 518 -11.50 -35.11 3.79
CA PRO A 518 -10.18 -34.60 4.14
C PRO A 518 -9.19 -34.54 2.96
N ASN A 519 -9.39 -35.39 1.95
CA ASN A 519 -8.51 -35.48 0.77
C ASN A 519 -9.07 -34.75 -0.45
N ASP A 520 -10.25 -34.14 -0.34
CA ASP A 520 -10.86 -33.39 -1.44
C ASP A 520 -9.98 -32.19 -1.83
N PRO A 521 -9.81 -31.89 -3.14
CA PRO A 521 -9.00 -30.76 -3.60
C PRO A 521 -9.35 -29.43 -2.93
N GLN A 522 -10.64 -29.21 -2.65
CA GLN A 522 -11.12 -28.02 -1.98
C GLN A 522 -10.68 -27.93 -0.52
N THR A 523 -10.66 -29.06 0.19
CA THR A 523 -10.16 -29.13 1.56
C THR A 523 -8.66 -28.84 1.61
N GLN A 524 -7.89 -29.35 0.64
CA GLN A 524 -6.45 -29.06 0.53
C GLN A 524 -6.20 -27.58 0.20
N ARG A 525 -6.97 -27.01 -0.74
CA ARG A 525 -6.92 -25.59 -1.08
C ARG A 525 -7.26 -24.71 0.14
N PHE A 526 -8.26 -25.11 0.92
CA PHE A 526 -8.64 -24.42 2.15
C PHE A 526 -7.54 -24.46 3.22
N GLN A 527 -6.82 -25.57 3.36
CA GLN A 527 -5.66 -25.63 4.26
C GLN A 527 -4.55 -24.64 3.83
N ARG A 528 -4.35 -24.43 2.53
CA ARG A 528 -3.45 -23.40 2.01
C ARG A 528 -3.96 -21.99 2.35
N LEU A 529 -5.26 -21.73 2.25
CA LEU A 529 -5.86 -20.46 2.69
C LEU A 529 -5.59 -20.18 4.17
N VAL A 530 -5.68 -21.19 5.04
CA VAL A 530 -5.35 -21.03 6.47
C VAL A 530 -3.87 -20.64 6.65
N GLN A 531 -2.95 -21.27 5.91
CA GLN A 531 -1.52 -20.93 5.94
C GLN A 531 -1.26 -19.50 5.46
N VAL A 532 -1.92 -19.08 4.37
CA VAL A 532 -1.89 -17.70 3.87
C VAL A 532 -2.39 -16.73 4.95
N GLY A 533 -3.53 -17.02 5.57
CA GLY A 533 -4.11 -16.20 6.63
C GLY A 533 -3.19 -16.08 7.86
N ASP A 534 -2.56 -17.17 8.31
CA ASP A 534 -1.60 -17.14 9.41
C ASP A 534 -0.36 -16.32 9.07
N ARG A 535 0.15 -16.44 7.84
CA ARG A 535 1.32 -15.68 7.38
C ARG A 535 1.01 -14.18 7.29
N LEU A 536 -0.10 -13.81 6.63
CA LEU A 536 -0.53 -12.42 6.52
C LEU A 536 -0.76 -11.80 7.90
N ARG A 537 -1.34 -12.55 8.86
CA ARG A 537 -1.52 -12.07 10.23
C ARG A 537 -0.21 -11.72 10.92
N GLN A 538 0.84 -12.52 10.71
CA GLN A 538 2.17 -12.26 11.25
C GLN A 538 2.81 -11.03 10.62
N GLU A 539 2.59 -10.79 9.32
CA GLU A 539 3.13 -9.62 8.61
C GLU A 539 2.42 -8.31 8.98
N LEU A 540 1.10 -8.37 9.15
CA LEU A 540 0.28 -7.23 9.57
C LEU A 540 0.52 -6.83 11.04
N VAL A 541 1.04 -7.75 11.87
CA VAL A 541 1.32 -7.53 13.30
C VAL A 541 2.73 -8.02 13.67
N PRO A 542 3.80 -7.41 13.11
CA PRO A 542 5.16 -8.00 13.12
C PRO A 542 5.81 -8.06 14.51
N VAL A 543 5.34 -7.26 15.48
CA VAL A 543 5.85 -7.23 16.87
C VAL A 543 4.90 -7.95 17.85
N GLY A 544 3.84 -8.59 17.35
CA GLY A 544 2.84 -9.29 18.17
C GLY A 544 1.97 -8.37 19.05
N ILE A 545 2.07 -7.04 18.86
CA ILE A 545 1.21 -6.05 19.50
C ILE A 545 0.19 -5.61 18.47
N VAL A 546 -1.03 -6.15 18.56
CA VAL A 546 -2.17 -5.60 17.84
C VAL A 546 -2.46 -4.24 18.44
N ARG A 547 -2.57 -3.22 17.58
CA ARG A 547 -2.94 -1.86 17.98
C ARG A 547 -4.24 -1.92 18.81
N PRO A 548 -4.32 -1.34 20.02
CA PRO A 548 -5.54 -1.40 20.83
C PRO A 548 -6.79 -0.86 20.11
N ASP A 549 -6.62 0.15 19.27
CA ASP A 549 -7.67 0.67 18.40
C ASP A 549 -8.05 -0.29 17.26
N TRP A 550 -7.15 -1.15 16.78
CA TRP A 550 -7.52 -2.18 15.79
C TRP A 550 -8.41 -3.25 16.39
N GLN A 551 -8.14 -3.67 17.63
CA GLN A 551 -8.98 -4.65 18.31
C GLN A 551 -10.35 -4.06 18.64
N HIS A 552 -10.39 -2.83 19.16
CA HIS A 552 -11.64 -2.12 19.41
C HIS A 552 -12.45 -1.83 18.14
N ASN A 553 -11.79 -1.38 17.07
CA ASN A 553 -12.45 -1.11 15.79
C ASN A 553 -12.85 -2.41 15.07
N ALA A 554 -12.11 -3.52 15.25
CA ALA A 554 -12.53 -4.84 14.77
C ALA A 554 -13.75 -5.36 15.54
N ASP A 555 -13.89 -5.05 16.82
CA ASP A 555 -15.07 -5.36 17.64
C ASP A 555 -16.26 -4.47 17.27
N ALA A 556 -16.03 -3.19 16.94
CA ALA A 556 -17.06 -2.29 16.40
C ALA A 556 -17.57 -2.74 15.02
N ILE A 557 -16.66 -3.15 14.13
CA ILE A 557 -17.02 -3.78 12.82
C ILE A 557 -17.74 -5.11 13.01
N ALA A 558 -17.45 -5.84 14.11
CA ALA A 558 -18.17 -7.08 14.46
C ALA A 558 -19.56 -6.82 15.07
N GLY A 559 -19.98 -5.56 15.25
CA GLY A 559 -21.23 -5.20 15.92
C GLY A 559 -21.23 -5.43 17.45
N ALA A 560 -20.07 -5.70 18.05
CA ALA A 560 -19.93 -5.95 19.49
C ALA A 560 -19.80 -4.66 20.33
N GLN A 561 -19.51 -3.52 19.69
CA GLN A 561 -19.42 -2.20 20.31
C GLN A 561 -19.99 -1.11 19.38
N PRO A 562 -20.61 -0.05 19.91
CA PRO A 562 -21.30 0.94 19.09
C PRO A 562 -20.41 2.06 18.54
N THR A 563 -19.14 2.18 18.97
CA THR A 563 -18.31 3.35 18.60
C THR A 563 -16.88 2.96 18.25
N PHE A 564 -16.36 3.53 17.16
CA PHE A 564 -14.94 3.48 16.80
C PHE A 564 -14.10 4.38 17.72
N GLN A 565 -12.85 3.98 17.99
CA GLN A 565 -11.92 4.74 18.82
C GLN A 565 -10.64 5.12 18.06
N ARG A 566 -10.12 6.33 18.33
CA ARG A 566 -8.83 6.83 17.84
C ARG A 566 -7.82 6.84 18.99
N HIS A 567 -6.70 6.11 18.86
CA HIS A 567 -5.61 6.13 19.85
C HIS A 567 -4.30 6.60 19.21
N ASN A 568 -3.68 7.63 19.80
CA ASN A 568 -2.41 8.19 19.35
C ASN A 568 -1.29 7.82 20.34
N ASN A 569 -0.40 6.89 19.97
CA ASN A 569 0.82 6.60 20.73
C ASN A 569 2.04 6.46 19.80
N LEU A 570 3.04 7.33 19.99
CA LEU A 570 4.30 7.38 19.23
C LEU A 570 5.09 6.07 19.27
N VAL A 571 5.05 5.33 20.40
CA VAL A 571 5.77 4.05 20.53
C VAL A 571 5.14 2.97 19.66
N THR A 572 3.81 2.92 19.61
CA THR A 572 3.06 1.97 18.77
C THR A 572 3.23 2.29 17.27
N GLN A 573 3.43 3.56 16.92
CA GLN A 573 3.69 4.01 15.55
C GLN A 573 5.07 3.56 15.03
N LEU A 574 6.13 3.69 15.84
CA LEU A 574 7.47 3.18 15.49
C LEU A 574 7.50 1.66 15.34
N LEU A 575 6.70 0.93 16.14
CA LEU A 575 6.60 -0.53 16.08
C LEU A 575 5.72 -1.05 14.91
N SER A 576 4.95 -0.18 14.25
CA SER A 576 4.06 -0.51 13.12
C SER A 576 4.53 0.07 11.78
N TRP A 577 5.79 0.55 11.69
CA TRP A 577 6.31 1.21 10.48
C TRP A 577 6.17 0.39 9.18
N ARG A 578 6.24 -0.95 9.27
CA ARG A 578 6.04 -1.89 8.14
C ARG A 578 4.64 -1.77 7.52
N THR A 579 3.64 -1.39 8.30
CA THR A 579 2.27 -1.17 7.83
C THR A 579 1.95 0.30 7.60
N ILE A 580 2.91 1.23 7.83
CA ILE A 580 2.75 2.66 7.53
C ILE A 580 3.33 3.01 6.16
N MET A 581 4.42 2.36 5.75
CA MET A 581 5.14 2.68 4.51
C MET A 581 4.57 1.91 3.32
N PRO A 582 3.97 2.57 2.31
CA PRO A 582 3.38 1.92 1.14
C PRO A 582 4.31 0.93 0.44
N ARG A 583 5.58 1.31 0.23
CA ARG A 583 6.54 0.45 -0.45
C ARG A 583 6.81 -0.86 0.30
N VAL A 584 6.91 -0.80 1.63
CA VAL A 584 7.25 -1.95 2.47
C VAL A 584 6.08 -2.93 2.52
N ALA A 585 4.87 -2.42 2.73
CA ALA A 585 3.65 -3.24 2.74
C ALA A 585 3.42 -3.92 1.39
N TYR A 586 3.60 -3.19 0.29
CA TYR A 586 3.54 -3.74 -1.06
C TYR A 586 4.54 -4.89 -1.26
N ASP A 587 5.83 -4.68 -0.94
CA ASP A 587 6.86 -5.71 -1.17
C ASP A 587 6.60 -6.96 -0.30
N GLN A 588 6.26 -6.79 0.97
CA GLN A 588 5.99 -7.89 1.90
C GLN A 588 4.81 -8.73 1.46
N LEU A 589 3.68 -8.08 1.16
CA LEU A 589 2.46 -8.76 0.76
C LEU A 589 2.66 -9.58 -0.51
N VAL A 590 3.23 -8.98 -1.56
CA VAL A 590 3.47 -9.67 -2.83
C VAL A 590 4.43 -10.84 -2.65
N ASN A 591 5.50 -10.67 -1.85
CA ASN A 591 6.43 -11.76 -1.54
C ASN A 591 5.75 -12.90 -0.77
N SER A 592 4.87 -12.59 0.18
CA SER A 592 4.09 -13.59 0.91
C SER A 592 3.21 -14.43 -0.01
N PHE A 593 2.51 -13.81 -0.95
CA PHE A 593 1.71 -14.53 -1.93
C PHE A 593 2.57 -15.39 -2.86
N LEU A 594 3.72 -14.88 -3.31
CA LEU A 594 4.68 -15.66 -4.11
C LEU A 594 5.18 -16.90 -3.34
N GLU A 595 5.49 -16.78 -2.05
CA GLU A 595 5.90 -17.91 -1.21
C GLU A 595 4.84 -19.02 -1.16
N GLN A 596 3.56 -18.65 -1.19
CA GLN A 596 2.39 -19.53 -1.20
C GLN A 596 2.02 -20.07 -2.60
N GLY A 597 2.85 -19.77 -3.62
CA GLY A 597 2.68 -20.27 -4.98
C GLY A 597 1.72 -19.45 -5.84
N ALA A 598 1.50 -18.16 -5.52
CA ALA A 598 0.68 -17.30 -6.36
C ALA A 598 1.37 -16.97 -7.69
N GLY A 599 0.54 -16.85 -8.73
CA GLY A 599 0.89 -16.20 -9.99
C GLY A 599 0.75 -14.69 -9.87
N VAL A 600 1.80 -13.95 -10.24
CA VAL A 600 1.82 -12.50 -10.13
C VAL A 600 2.06 -11.86 -11.49
N TRP A 601 1.12 -11.04 -11.94
CA TRP A 601 1.25 -10.21 -13.14
C TRP A 601 1.42 -8.75 -12.74
N VAL A 602 2.48 -8.11 -13.22
CA VAL A 602 2.81 -6.72 -12.87
C VAL A 602 2.42 -5.81 -14.02
N LEU A 603 1.72 -4.71 -13.70
CA LEU A 603 1.40 -3.62 -14.60
C LEU A 603 2.10 -2.35 -14.08
N ARG A 604 3.04 -1.81 -14.87
CA ARG A 604 3.84 -0.67 -14.44
C ARG A 604 3.80 0.48 -15.45
N THR A 605 3.58 1.69 -14.96
CA THR A 605 3.63 2.92 -15.75
C THR A 605 4.68 3.87 -15.18
N ASN A 606 5.27 4.72 -16.03
CA ASN A 606 6.21 5.75 -15.60
C ASN A 606 5.91 7.07 -16.32
N GLN A 607 4.88 7.81 -15.87
CA GLN A 607 4.48 9.11 -16.46
C GLN A 607 4.24 9.01 -17.98
N VAL A 608 3.12 8.40 -18.39
CA VAL A 608 2.82 8.10 -19.80
C VAL A 608 1.67 8.91 -20.40
N GLY A 609 0.98 9.72 -19.58
CA GLY A 609 -0.14 10.60 -19.98
C GLY A 609 0.29 11.90 -20.66
N GLY A 610 1.25 11.84 -21.58
CA GLY A 610 1.89 12.99 -22.24
C GLY A 610 3.28 13.33 -21.69
N TRP A 611 3.96 14.26 -22.35
CA TRP A 611 5.34 14.63 -22.00
C TRP A 611 5.44 16.01 -21.37
N ASP A 612 5.88 16.08 -20.11
CA ASP A 612 6.29 17.31 -19.44
C ASP A 612 7.75 17.19 -18.99
N ALA A 613 8.68 17.88 -19.65
CA ALA A 613 10.11 17.79 -19.36
C ALA A 613 10.51 18.26 -17.94
N THR A 614 9.65 19.00 -17.24
CA THR A 614 9.96 19.57 -15.92
C THR A 614 9.77 18.59 -14.76
N ILE A 615 9.11 17.46 -15.01
CA ILE A 615 8.90 16.40 -14.02
C ILE A 615 9.65 15.12 -14.38
N ALA A 616 9.94 14.30 -13.37
CA ALA A 616 10.52 12.97 -13.56
C ALA A 616 9.88 11.97 -12.59
N PRO A 617 9.73 10.68 -12.97
CA PRO A 617 9.14 9.71 -12.06
C PRO A 617 10.14 9.34 -10.95
N LEU A 618 9.68 9.29 -9.71
CA LEU A 618 10.45 8.83 -8.56
C LEU A 618 9.85 7.55 -7.98
N ALA A 619 10.68 6.54 -7.71
CA ALA A 619 10.21 5.33 -7.07
C ALA A 619 9.71 5.61 -5.63
N PRO A 620 8.65 4.92 -5.17
CA PRO A 620 8.32 4.88 -3.74
C PRO A 620 9.44 4.16 -2.98
N THR A 621 9.73 4.65 -1.79
CA THR A 621 10.85 4.19 -0.99
C THR A 621 10.40 3.75 0.40
N GLU A 622 11.24 2.95 1.05
CA GLU A 622 11.18 2.80 2.50
C GLU A 622 11.55 4.12 3.20
N LEU A 623 11.43 4.15 4.53
CA LEU A 623 11.83 5.29 5.33
C LEU A 623 13.33 5.57 5.11
N PHE A 624 13.66 6.83 4.79
CA PHE A 624 15.01 7.27 4.43
C PHE A 624 15.58 6.59 3.16
N GLY A 625 14.75 5.95 2.34
CA GLY A 625 15.16 5.09 1.22
C GLY A 625 15.96 5.76 0.11
N ARG A 626 16.06 7.09 0.07
CA ARG A 626 17.01 7.79 -0.81
C ARG A 626 18.47 7.68 -0.34
N TYR A 627 18.70 7.30 0.91
CA TYR A 627 20.03 7.02 1.44
C TYR A 627 20.27 5.50 1.38
N TRP A 628 21.34 5.06 0.75
CA TRP A 628 21.56 3.64 0.47
C TRP A 628 21.85 2.73 1.69
N VAL A 629 22.28 3.30 2.84
CA VAL A 629 22.67 2.52 4.05
C VAL A 629 21.67 2.68 5.20
N ILE A 630 21.10 3.88 5.36
CA ILE A 630 20.26 4.23 6.52
C ILE A 630 18.99 3.35 6.65
N PRO A 631 18.23 3.05 5.59
CA PRO A 631 17.02 2.23 5.66
C PRO A 631 17.32 0.82 6.12
N THR A 632 18.34 0.16 5.56
CA THR A 632 18.71 -1.20 5.93
C THR A 632 19.10 -1.28 7.40
N LEU A 633 19.91 -0.33 7.89
CA LEU A 633 20.28 -0.27 9.31
C LEU A 633 19.08 -0.01 10.21
N PHE A 634 18.17 0.88 9.79
CA PHE A 634 16.95 1.19 10.53
C PHE A 634 16.01 -0.02 10.62
N SER A 635 15.73 -0.67 9.48
CA SER A 635 14.88 -1.86 9.40
C SER A 635 15.40 -2.98 10.29
N ARG A 636 16.70 -3.31 10.19
CA ARG A 636 17.33 -4.32 11.06
C ARG A 636 17.21 -3.97 12.55
N ALA A 637 17.45 -2.71 12.91
CA ALA A 637 17.34 -2.24 14.29
C ALA A 637 15.93 -2.47 14.84
N ILE A 638 14.90 -2.00 14.13
CA ILE A 638 13.51 -2.14 14.59
C ILE A 638 13.06 -3.61 14.61
N GLU A 639 13.39 -4.39 13.58
CA GLU A 639 13.02 -5.81 13.48
C GLU A 639 13.58 -6.64 14.62
N SER A 640 14.81 -6.32 15.05
CA SER A 640 15.45 -7.03 16.15
C SER A 640 14.77 -6.80 17.51
N LEU A 641 13.97 -5.75 17.67
CA LEU A 641 13.30 -5.42 18.93
C LEU A 641 12.10 -6.34 19.24
N ARG A 642 11.75 -7.26 18.34
CA ARG A 642 10.68 -8.24 18.58
C ARG A 642 10.89 -8.99 19.89
N ARG A 643 9.81 -9.18 20.65
CA ARG A 643 9.86 -9.93 21.91
C ARG A 643 10.16 -11.42 21.62
N PRO A 644 11.09 -12.05 22.35
CA PRO A 644 11.41 -13.45 22.14
C PRO A 644 10.24 -14.33 22.61
N THR A 645 9.90 -15.33 21.79
CA THR A 645 8.95 -16.38 22.15
C THR A 645 9.59 -17.41 23.09
N ALA A 646 8.78 -18.32 23.64
CA ALA A 646 9.31 -19.43 24.45
C ALA A 646 10.32 -20.30 23.66
N ALA A 647 10.09 -20.49 22.36
CA ALA A 647 11.01 -21.21 21.48
C ALA A 647 12.34 -20.45 21.31
N ASP A 648 12.28 -19.12 21.14
CA ASP A 648 13.47 -18.27 21.02
C ASP A 648 14.33 -18.32 22.30
N LEU A 649 13.68 -18.31 23.47
CA LEU A 649 14.36 -18.48 24.75
C LEU A 649 14.98 -19.86 24.89
N GLY A 650 14.32 -20.91 24.38
CA GLY A 650 14.89 -22.25 24.29
C GLY A 650 16.15 -22.30 23.41
N ILE A 651 16.15 -21.60 22.28
CA ILE A 651 17.32 -21.47 21.38
C ILE A 651 18.45 -20.70 22.08
N ALA A 652 18.14 -19.60 22.78
CA ALA A 652 19.12 -18.84 23.55
C ALA A 652 19.77 -19.70 24.65
N PHE A 653 18.97 -20.50 25.36
CA PHE A 653 19.46 -21.43 26.38
C PHE A 653 20.34 -22.53 25.79
N LEU A 654 19.94 -23.10 24.64
CA LEU A 654 20.79 -24.04 23.89
C LEU A 654 22.12 -23.38 23.48
N GLY A 655 22.07 -22.13 23.03
CA GLY A 655 23.27 -21.34 22.73
C GLY A 655 24.21 -21.22 23.91
N LEU A 656 23.69 -20.97 25.12
CA LEU A 656 24.50 -20.95 26.36
C LEU A 656 25.15 -22.29 26.67
N ILE A 657 24.44 -23.40 26.49
CA ILE A 657 24.99 -24.76 26.67
C ILE A 657 26.11 -25.01 25.68
N VAL A 658 25.87 -24.74 24.40
CA VAL A 658 26.84 -24.92 23.32
C VAL A 658 28.08 -24.05 23.54
N TYR A 659 27.88 -22.79 23.95
CA TYR A 659 28.98 -21.91 24.31
C TYR A 659 29.81 -22.50 25.46
N GLY A 660 29.17 -22.83 26.58
CA GLY A 660 29.82 -23.33 27.79
C GLY A 660 30.57 -24.65 27.59
N ALA A 661 30.03 -25.56 26.78
CA ALA A 661 30.63 -26.85 26.47
C ALA A 661 32.02 -26.73 25.83
N ILE A 662 32.28 -25.65 25.09
CA ILE A 662 33.58 -25.37 24.47
C ILE A 662 34.38 -24.37 25.29
N ALA A 663 33.75 -23.29 25.76
CA ALA A 663 34.41 -22.18 26.43
C ALA A 663 35.03 -22.57 27.77
N LEU A 664 34.35 -23.41 28.58
CA LEU A 664 34.86 -23.80 29.90
C LEU A 664 36.10 -24.71 29.79
N PRO A 665 36.07 -25.84 29.05
CA PRO A 665 37.26 -26.69 28.92
C PRO A 665 38.43 -25.97 28.28
N LEU A 666 38.17 -25.16 27.25
CA LEU A 666 39.21 -24.43 26.55
C LEU A 666 39.81 -23.32 27.41
N GLY A 667 38.96 -22.56 28.12
CA GLY A 667 39.40 -21.51 29.03
C GLY A 667 40.25 -22.04 30.18
N TRP A 668 39.94 -23.21 30.72
CA TRP A 668 40.79 -23.87 31.73
C TRP A 668 42.09 -24.40 31.14
N ARG A 669 42.04 -25.05 29.97
CA ARG A 669 43.25 -25.57 29.28
C ARG A 669 44.25 -24.46 28.93
N LEU A 670 43.74 -23.29 28.52
CA LEU A 670 44.56 -22.13 28.19
C LEU A 670 44.99 -21.32 29.44
N GLY A 671 44.62 -21.76 30.65
CA GLY A 671 44.91 -21.04 31.89
C GLY A 671 44.21 -19.67 32.01
N PHE A 672 43.21 -19.42 31.17
CA PHE A 672 42.47 -18.16 31.15
C PHE A 672 41.44 -18.11 32.28
N LEU A 673 40.69 -19.19 32.46
CA LEU A 673 39.70 -19.33 33.52
C LEU A 673 40.32 -19.99 34.76
N PRO A 674 40.07 -19.48 35.97
CA PRO A 674 40.40 -20.17 37.21
C PRO A 674 39.27 -21.12 37.62
N THR A 675 39.46 -21.90 38.69
CA THR A 675 38.41 -22.77 39.24
C THR A 675 37.18 -21.96 39.69
N PRO A 676 35.93 -22.34 39.38
CA PRO A 676 34.76 -21.53 39.71
C PRO A 676 34.62 -21.27 41.22
N SER A 677 34.43 -20.01 41.65
CA SER A 677 34.14 -19.70 43.06
C SER A 677 33.49 -18.32 43.21
N LEU A 678 32.28 -18.29 43.78
CA LEU A 678 31.54 -17.06 44.14
C LEU A 678 32.17 -16.31 45.33
N LYS A 679 33.06 -16.94 46.10
CA LYS A 679 33.76 -16.32 47.24
C LYS A 679 34.99 -15.51 46.82
N ARG A 680 35.35 -15.48 45.53
CA ARG A 680 36.54 -14.77 45.04
C ARG A 680 36.31 -13.29 44.77
N THR A 681 35.12 -12.92 44.29
CA THR A 681 34.85 -11.50 44.02
C THR A 681 34.72 -10.73 45.33
N PRO A 682 35.52 -9.67 45.55
CA PRO A 682 35.51 -8.87 46.77
C PRO A 682 34.29 -7.93 46.84
N LEU A 683 33.19 -8.29 46.19
CA LEU A 683 32.03 -7.44 45.92
C LEU A 683 30.86 -7.81 46.83
N SER A 684 30.18 -6.78 47.34
CA SER A 684 28.90 -6.95 48.02
C SER A 684 27.79 -7.34 47.02
N ALA A 685 26.68 -7.88 47.53
CA ALA A 685 25.53 -8.24 46.70
C ALA A 685 25.03 -7.08 45.81
N LEU A 686 25.04 -5.85 46.35
CA LEU A 686 24.66 -4.65 45.61
C LEU A 686 25.65 -4.32 44.48
N GLN A 687 26.94 -4.53 44.71
CA GLN A 687 27.97 -4.34 43.68
C GLN A 687 27.86 -5.41 42.59
N CYS A 688 27.59 -6.68 42.94
CA CYS A 688 27.30 -7.73 41.96
C CYS A 688 26.08 -7.39 41.10
N LEU A 689 24.99 -6.91 41.71
CA LEU A 689 23.80 -6.45 40.98
C LEU A 689 24.14 -5.29 40.04
N ARG A 690 24.92 -4.31 40.50
CA ARG A 690 25.37 -3.20 39.66
C ARG A 690 26.20 -3.68 38.47
N VAL A 691 27.15 -4.59 38.68
CA VAL A 691 27.95 -5.19 37.59
C VAL A 691 27.04 -5.88 36.58
N ALA A 692 26.06 -6.66 37.05
CA ALA A 692 25.11 -7.34 36.17
C ALA A 692 24.26 -6.34 35.36
N LEU A 693 23.71 -5.30 35.97
CA LEU A 693 22.91 -4.30 35.26
C LEU A 693 23.73 -3.49 34.25
N VAL A 694 24.96 -3.11 34.61
CA VAL A 694 25.86 -2.40 33.69
C VAL A 694 26.24 -3.31 32.52
N ALA A 695 26.61 -4.57 32.78
CA ALA A 695 26.98 -5.55 31.76
C ALA A 695 25.86 -5.81 30.74
N LEU A 696 24.60 -5.64 31.14
CA LEU A 696 23.45 -5.76 30.24
C LEU A 696 23.46 -4.63 29.19
N VAL A 697 23.76 -3.40 29.60
CA VAL A 697 23.79 -2.25 28.68
C VAL A 697 25.11 -2.23 27.89
N VAL A 698 26.23 -2.31 28.61
CA VAL A 698 27.59 -2.36 28.05
C VAL A 698 28.37 -3.45 28.78
N PRO A 699 28.73 -4.56 28.10
CA PRO A 699 28.77 -4.69 26.64
C PRO A 699 27.50 -5.21 25.97
N ALA A 700 26.63 -5.99 26.64
CA ALA A 700 25.74 -6.92 25.94
C ALA A 700 24.80 -6.24 24.91
N LEU A 701 23.96 -5.28 25.31
CA LEU A 701 23.06 -4.63 24.36
C LEU A 701 23.79 -3.81 23.30
N LEU A 702 24.74 -2.96 23.71
CA LEU A 702 25.43 -2.06 22.79
C LEU A 702 26.21 -2.83 21.71
N GLU A 703 26.97 -3.86 22.12
CA GLU A 703 27.78 -4.63 21.19
C GLU A 703 26.91 -5.50 20.28
N GLU A 704 25.86 -6.14 20.81
CA GLU A 704 24.96 -6.94 19.97
C GLU A 704 24.18 -6.06 18.96
N VAL A 705 23.80 -4.84 19.33
CA VAL A 705 23.23 -3.88 18.38
C VAL A 705 24.20 -3.58 17.25
N ILE A 706 25.45 -3.22 17.57
CA ILE A 706 26.43 -2.83 16.54
C ILE A 706 26.82 -4.03 15.66
N PHE A 707 27.24 -5.13 16.29
CA PHE A 707 27.88 -6.21 15.55
C PHE A 707 26.89 -7.20 14.94
N ARG A 708 25.73 -7.44 15.57
CA ARG A 708 24.78 -8.45 15.09
C ARG A 708 23.62 -7.76 14.40
N VAL A 709 22.96 -6.83 15.07
CA VAL A 709 21.76 -6.21 14.51
C VAL A 709 22.08 -5.31 13.31
N LEU A 710 22.99 -4.35 13.43
CA LEU A 710 23.25 -3.41 12.34
C LEU A 710 24.03 -4.06 11.18
N LEU A 711 25.04 -4.87 11.48
CA LEU A 711 25.93 -5.45 10.46
C LEU A 711 25.37 -6.73 9.81
N LEU A 712 24.74 -7.65 10.56
CA LEU A 712 24.25 -8.88 9.97
C LEU A 712 22.89 -8.67 9.31
N PRO A 713 22.62 -9.31 8.16
CA PRO A 713 21.28 -9.42 7.62
C PRO A 713 20.32 -10.04 8.64
N HIS A 714 19.18 -9.40 8.85
CA HIS A 714 18.10 -9.96 9.68
C HIS A 714 17.51 -11.20 8.97
N PRO A 715 17.06 -12.24 9.69
CA PRO A 715 16.50 -13.45 9.07
C PRO A 715 15.33 -13.18 8.11
N GLY A 716 14.58 -12.09 8.32
CA GLY A 716 13.50 -11.65 7.44
C GLY A 716 13.96 -11.09 6.08
N GLU A 717 15.24 -10.73 5.91
CA GLU A 717 15.80 -10.25 4.64
C GLU A 717 16.01 -11.40 3.62
N ALA A 718 15.90 -12.66 4.06
CA ALA A 718 16.02 -13.86 3.21
C ALA A 718 17.24 -13.87 2.26
N VAL A 719 18.38 -13.33 2.72
CA VAL A 719 19.60 -13.27 1.92
C VAL A 719 20.17 -14.67 1.63
N ARG A 720 20.91 -14.80 0.53
CA ARG A 720 21.61 -16.05 0.17
C ARG A 720 22.60 -16.45 1.28
N GLY A 721 22.76 -17.75 1.51
CA GLY A 721 23.64 -18.26 2.57
C GLY A 721 25.11 -17.81 2.45
N GLU A 722 25.62 -17.67 1.22
CA GLU A 722 26.97 -17.13 0.95
C GLU A 722 27.10 -15.67 1.42
N THR A 723 26.11 -14.84 1.12
CA THR A 723 26.06 -13.44 1.57
C THR A 723 26.03 -13.38 3.09
N PHE A 724 25.19 -14.20 3.73
CA PHE A 724 25.13 -14.27 5.19
C PHE A 724 26.46 -14.71 5.81
N LEU A 725 27.14 -15.69 5.20
CA LEU A 725 28.46 -16.15 5.66
C LEU A 725 29.51 -15.02 5.57
N LEU A 726 29.55 -14.26 4.47
CA LEU A 726 30.47 -13.13 4.32
C LEU A 726 30.24 -12.06 5.40
N TRP A 727 28.97 -11.69 5.65
CA TRP A 727 28.62 -10.76 6.72
C TRP A 727 28.93 -11.31 8.11
N THR A 728 28.77 -12.62 8.32
CA THR A 728 29.15 -13.30 9.56
C THR A 728 30.65 -13.19 9.82
N LEU A 729 31.48 -13.47 8.81
CA LEU A 729 32.93 -13.34 8.91
C LEU A 729 33.35 -11.90 9.21
N LEU A 730 32.75 -10.92 8.53
CA LEU A 730 33.00 -9.51 8.76
C LEU A 730 32.58 -9.08 10.18
N SER A 731 31.37 -9.42 10.60
CA SER A 731 30.82 -9.08 11.92
C SER A 731 31.68 -9.65 13.05
N VAL A 732 31.97 -10.96 13.02
CA VAL A 732 32.80 -11.61 14.05
C VAL A 732 34.24 -11.08 14.01
N GLY A 733 34.80 -10.85 12.83
CA GLY A 733 36.13 -10.25 12.68
C GLY A 733 36.22 -8.87 13.32
N LEU A 734 35.27 -7.97 13.02
CA LEU A 734 35.20 -6.63 13.61
C LEU A 734 34.94 -6.68 15.12
N PHE A 735 34.08 -7.59 15.58
CA PHE A 735 33.83 -7.80 17.01
C PHE A 735 35.11 -8.19 17.75
N VAL A 736 35.89 -9.13 17.22
CA VAL A 736 37.16 -9.56 17.83
C VAL A 736 38.19 -8.44 17.79
N LEU A 737 38.32 -7.72 16.67
CA LEU A 737 39.25 -6.59 16.52
C LEU A 737 38.89 -5.38 17.40
N TYR A 738 37.61 -5.19 17.71
CA TYR A 738 37.15 -4.11 18.59
C TYR A 738 37.72 -4.24 20.01
N HIS A 739 37.86 -5.44 20.55
CA HIS A 739 38.35 -5.65 21.92
C HIS A 739 39.77 -5.08 22.18
N PRO A 740 40.82 -5.40 21.40
CA PRO A 740 42.13 -4.82 21.61
C PRO A 740 42.13 -3.30 21.37
N LEU A 741 41.35 -2.80 20.40
CA LEU A 741 41.20 -1.36 20.15
C LEU A 741 40.55 -0.64 21.34
N ASN A 742 39.47 -1.21 21.89
CA ASN A 742 38.79 -0.71 23.08
C ASN A 742 39.75 -0.69 24.29
N GLY A 743 40.53 -1.76 24.45
CA GLY A 743 41.58 -1.85 25.45
C GLY A 743 42.68 -0.79 25.30
N LEU A 744 42.94 -0.26 24.10
CA LEU A 744 43.93 0.79 23.88
C LEU A 744 43.36 2.20 24.00
N THR A 745 42.04 2.35 23.85
CA THR A 745 41.38 3.65 23.70
C THR A 745 40.45 3.96 24.86
N LEU A 746 39.22 3.42 24.84
CA LEU A 746 38.13 3.80 25.73
C LEU A 746 38.18 3.08 27.08
N PHE A 747 38.66 1.83 27.12
CA PHE A 747 38.75 1.02 28.32
C PHE A 747 40.17 0.50 28.57
N ARG A 748 41.09 1.43 28.86
CA ARG A 748 42.51 1.14 29.09
C ARG A 748 42.81 0.12 30.19
N GLN A 749 41.92 0.00 31.17
CA GLN A 749 42.04 -0.99 32.25
C GLN A 749 41.99 -2.44 31.72
N GLY A 750 41.24 -2.68 30.64
CA GLY A 750 41.13 -3.99 29.99
C GLY A 750 42.27 -4.31 29.02
N ALA A 751 43.23 -3.41 28.77
CA ALA A 751 44.23 -3.53 27.69
C ALA A 751 45.01 -4.85 27.71
N VAL A 752 45.37 -5.34 28.89
CA VAL A 752 46.12 -6.59 29.04
C VAL A 752 45.24 -7.78 28.67
N THR A 753 44.04 -7.87 29.24
CA THR A 753 43.10 -8.97 29.03
C THR A 753 42.58 -9.01 27.60
N PHE A 754 42.20 -7.87 27.03
CA PHE A 754 41.62 -7.79 25.69
C PHE A 754 42.59 -8.07 24.53
N ARG A 755 43.89 -8.21 24.81
CA ARG A 755 44.90 -8.64 23.83
C ARG A 755 45.32 -10.10 24.00
N GLN A 756 44.81 -10.80 25.01
CA GLN A 756 45.18 -12.19 25.23
C GLN A 756 44.53 -13.08 24.15
N PRO A 757 45.30 -13.96 23.48
CA PRO A 757 44.75 -14.86 22.46
C PRO A 757 43.61 -15.72 22.98
N ALA A 758 43.68 -16.19 24.23
CA ALA A 758 42.63 -16.98 24.85
C ALA A 758 41.32 -16.19 25.00
N PHE A 759 41.39 -14.92 25.41
CA PHE A 759 40.22 -14.05 25.49
C PHE A 759 39.63 -13.81 24.09
N LEU A 760 40.47 -13.45 23.11
CA LEU A 760 40.02 -13.18 21.75
C LEU A 760 39.37 -14.40 21.10
N LEU A 761 39.89 -15.59 21.35
CA LEU A 761 39.32 -16.83 20.84
C LEU A 761 37.96 -17.15 21.49
N LEU A 762 37.83 -16.96 22.81
CA LEU A 762 36.55 -17.13 23.50
C LEU A 762 35.52 -16.08 23.09
N SER A 763 35.93 -14.82 22.88
CA SER A 763 35.07 -13.77 22.32
C SER A 763 34.67 -14.09 20.88
N ALA A 764 35.58 -14.59 20.03
CA ALA A 764 35.22 -15.04 18.68
C ALA A 764 34.16 -16.13 18.72
N TRP A 765 34.31 -17.10 19.62
CA TRP A 765 33.33 -18.18 19.82
C TRP A 765 31.99 -17.67 20.34
N LEU A 766 31.98 -16.76 21.33
CA LEU A 766 30.77 -16.09 21.78
C LEU A 766 30.08 -15.37 20.62
N GLY A 767 30.85 -14.68 19.79
CA GLY A 767 30.34 -13.98 18.63
C GLY A 767 29.69 -14.89 17.59
N LEU A 768 30.24 -16.08 17.36
CA LEU A 768 29.64 -17.10 16.49
C LEU A 768 28.35 -17.67 17.08
N VAL A 769 28.31 -17.96 18.39
CA VAL A 769 27.10 -18.46 19.06
C VAL A 769 25.99 -17.40 19.02
N CYS A 770 26.27 -16.14 19.36
CA CYS A 770 25.30 -15.05 19.25
C CYS A 770 24.83 -14.88 17.80
N THR A 771 25.72 -15.02 16.81
CA THR A 771 25.34 -14.96 15.39
C THR A 771 24.39 -16.10 15.01
N ALA A 772 24.64 -17.33 15.47
CA ALA A 772 23.77 -18.47 15.21
C ALA A 772 22.39 -18.30 15.87
N VAL A 773 22.36 -17.85 17.13
CA VAL A 773 21.11 -17.54 17.83
C VAL A 773 20.36 -16.41 17.12
N TYR A 774 21.04 -15.35 16.66
CA TYR A 774 20.44 -14.26 15.89
C TYR A 774 19.89 -14.75 14.55
N ALA A 775 20.61 -15.62 13.84
CA ALA A 775 20.18 -16.14 12.54
C ALA A 775 18.87 -16.93 12.60
N VAL A 776 18.59 -17.58 13.74
CA VAL A 776 17.36 -18.35 13.94
C VAL A 776 16.26 -17.48 14.54
N THR A 777 16.59 -16.65 15.54
CA THR A 777 15.57 -15.92 16.31
C THR A 777 15.31 -14.51 15.76
N GLY A 778 16.29 -13.86 15.15
CA GLY A 778 16.20 -12.45 14.77
C GLY A 778 16.01 -11.48 15.95
N SER A 779 16.07 -11.93 17.21
CA SER A 779 15.74 -11.09 18.37
C SER A 779 17.00 -10.56 19.07
N LEU A 780 17.09 -9.24 19.23
CA LEU A 780 18.12 -8.57 20.03
C LEU A 780 18.09 -9.06 21.48
N TRP A 781 16.90 -9.26 22.05
CA TRP A 781 16.75 -9.68 23.44
C TRP A 781 17.31 -11.08 23.68
N ALA A 782 17.10 -12.00 22.73
CA ALA A 782 17.62 -13.36 22.83
C ALA A 782 19.16 -13.39 22.83
N ILE A 783 19.79 -12.65 21.92
CA ILE A 783 21.26 -12.60 21.83
C ILE A 783 21.90 -11.77 22.95
N ALA A 784 21.25 -10.67 23.36
CA ALA A 784 21.70 -9.88 24.51
C ALA A 784 21.64 -10.71 25.80
N LEU A 785 20.64 -11.58 25.97
CA LEU A 785 20.57 -12.52 27.08
C LEU A 785 21.75 -13.49 27.08
N VAL A 786 22.07 -14.10 25.94
CA VAL A 786 23.22 -15.02 25.81
C VAL A 786 24.53 -14.32 26.16
N HIS A 787 24.80 -13.18 25.52
CA HIS A 787 26.00 -12.38 25.78
C HIS A 787 26.07 -11.96 27.25
N TRP A 788 24.99 -11.39 27.78
CA TRP A 788 24.91 -10.90 29.16
C TRP A 788 25.23 -11.99 30.18
N VAL A 789 24.60 -13.17 30.07
CA VAL A 789 24.84 -14.29 30.99
C VAL A 789 26.31 -14.72 30.94
N VAL A 790 26.88 -14.84 29.74
CA VAL A 790 28.30 -15.22 29.57
C VAL A 790 29.23 -14.22 30.25
N VAL A 791 29.01 -12.92 30.05
CA VAL A 791 29.84 -11.86 30.64
C VAL A 791 29.69 -11.81 32.16
N VAL A 792 28.45 -11.88 32.68
CA VAL A 792 28.20 -11.82 34.12
C VAL A 792 28.81 -13.03 34.83
N VAL A 793 28.65 -14.23 34.28
CA VAL A 793 29.26 -15.45 34.84
C VAL A 793 30.79 -15.36 34.81
N TRP A 794 31.36 -14.84 33.72
CA TRP A 794 32.80 -14.67 33.63
C TRP A 794 33.33 -13.66 34.67
N LEU A 795 32.70 -12.48 34.75
CA LEU A 795 33.10 -11.43 35.69
C LEU A 795 32.95 -11.87 37.14
N LEU A 796 31.82 -12.49 37.51
CA LEU A 796 31.47 -12.74 38.90
C LEU A 796 31.89 -14.12 39.44
N ALA A 797 32.06 -15.13 38.59
CA ALA A 797 32.32 -16.50 39.04
C ALA A 797 33.62 -17.11 38.50
N LEU A 798 34.15 -16.58 37.38
CA LEU A 798 35.31 -17.15 36.67
C LEU A 798 36.48 -16.16 36.55
N GLY A 799 36.62 -15.25 37.53
CA GLY A 799 37.83 -14.43 37.70
C GLY A 799 37.99 -13.27 36.71
N GLY A 800 36.93 -12.92 35.97
CA GLY A 800 36.97 -11.83 35.00
C GLY A 800 37.11 -10.45 35.66
N TYR A 801 36.46 -10.23 36.80
CA TYR A 801 36.50 -8.93 37.49
C TYR A 801 37.91 -8.57 37.95
N GLU A 802 38.64 -9.52 38.54
CA GLU A 802 40.02 -9.33 38.95
C GLU A 802 40.91 -9.04 37.73
N ARG A 803 40.76 -9.81 36.64
CA ARG A 803 41.53 -9.60 35.42
C ARG A 803 41.33 -8.23 34.76
N LEU A 804 40.19 -7.57 34.97
CA LEU A 804 39.93 -6.23 34.41
C LEU A 804 40.28 -5.08 35.36
N TYR A 805 40.10 -5.27 36.68
CA TYR A 805 40.16 -4.16 37.63
C TYR A 805 41.30 -4.24 38.67
N SER A 806 41.92 -5.41 38.88
CA SER A 806 42.95 -5.55 39.92
C SER A 806 44.39 -5.26 39.45
N GLN A 807 44.62 -5.01 38.16
CA GLN A 807 45.96 -4.75 37.61
C GLN A 807 46.47 -3.29 37.76
N VAL A 808 45.68 -2.37 38.33
CA VAL A 808 46.04 -0.93 38.42
C VAL A 808 46.60 -0.52 39.80
N GLY A 809 46.64 -1.44 40.79
CA GLY A 809 47.18 -1.15 42.13
C GLY A 809 48.70 -1.20 42.27
N GLY A 810 49.45 -1.11 41.16
CA GLY A 810 50.88 -1.47 41.10
C GLY A 810 51.85 -0.34 40.77
N HIS A 811 51.50 0.93 40.95
CA HIS A 811 52.47 2.03 41.02
C HIS A 811 51.95 3.11 41.98
N ALA A 812 52.47 3.07 43.20
CA ALA A 812 52.51 4.21 44.11
C ALA A 812 53.75 5.07 43.80
#